data_AF-A0A7W3TSS5-F1
#
_entry.id   AF-A0A7W3TSS5-F1
#
_cell.length_a   1.000
_cell.length_b   1.000
_cell.length_c   1.000
_cell.angle_alpha   90.00
_cell.angle_beta   90.00
_cell.angle_gamma   90.00
#
_symmetry.space_group_name_H-M   'P 1'
#
loop_
_entity.id
_entity.type
_entity.pdbx_description
1 polymer ?
#
loop_
_entity_poly.entity_id
_entity_poly.type
_entity_poly.pdbx_seq_one_letter_code
_entity_poly.pdbx_strand_id
1 'polypeptide(L)'
;MASDSNSKNNQFRVVLPVIFTFGASLVFFQGNAQAADGNVAANTSVTTTQTNNGQQTSDQSTNVVLASQAVQTHAAEQATINTDPNKGAVDISSSAAQSAANAPTVNSQPNVSTTQVSNTQADAQNATSSTNVSGTGNINTSGLSAHNVQFLESIHQGAVDGWKQYGVLPSLTGAQAIIESGWGQSGLATQGHNLFGIKGSYNGQSVTMPTYEYYGGRYVRINDAFRAYPSNYESIVDHGRFLKQNSRYSNLIGQKDYQTVTRLIRQDGYATDPAYTNTLNSVIQRYNLTAWDQEAFNENVNNGHIDNIFVKGNNLQVIGWHASSNYEQGMHHFIILLDANTKGELYRQEVNGVYRQDVQNVYPNTKISGWGGFSLAAPNSANFAGKSIQVVSRYTKNTNGEPNGGEDIWFNPVNLNTNAAYLDNFNVNAATNTLDISGWHATDQSAGRNHHFIILFDASKNRELGRYEVNSTIRNDVAKVYNVYNAGKSGFNLQVNLSPALIGDNIQVISRYSNSSNGEGSYVDYWFAPKTFTANQSYLDKVEFSNNQVHVSGWQAADNSVKQQNHFVILYDATTHREIARQRVNNVARPDVQRAYSNIANSGQSGFDVTFNFNKAAYAGHQIQVISRYSDATSGEGNRTDAWFNPVTVPSNNQGFLDSFVVNNGQVTVSGWQAADQSYNQKNHFVILYDATTHREIARQQVTNIDRPDVQRAYPSIYNAGKSGFKASFRLSNNLIGHDIRVISRYSDAASGEGNRTDFWFNAIKLQRLY
;
A
#
# COMPACT_ATOMS: atom_id res chain seq x y z
N MET A 1 -14.92 -53.33 11.95
CA MET A 1 -16.36 -53.10 12.20
C MET A 1 -16.49 -51.64 12.58
N ALA A 2 -17.21 -50.72 11.91
CA ALA A 2 -18.18 -50.68 10.80
C ALA A 2 -17.98 -49.26 10.15
N SER A 3 -18.42 -48.86 8.96
CA SER A 3 -19.17 -49.38 7.82
C SER A 3 -18.99 -48.38 6.66
N ASP A 4 -19.01 -48.87 5.42
CA ASP A 4 -18.98 -48.12 4.15
C ASP A 4 -20.11 -47.09 3.98
N SER A 5 -19.89 -46.08 3.11
CA SER A 5 -20.73 -45.92 1.90
C SER A 5 -20.19 -44.87 0.90
N ASN A 6 -20.17 -45.31 -0.35
CA ASN A 6 -19.86 -44.59 -1.58
C ASN A 6 -21.07 -43.73 -2.03
N SER A 7 -20.82 -42.58 -2.66
CA SER A 7 -21.76 -42.06 -3.67
C SER A 7 -21.02 -41.19 -4.70
N LYS A 8 -21.08 -41.64 -5.96
CA LYS A 8 -20.61 -40.97 -7.16
C LYS A 8 -21.54 -39.80 -7.51
N ASN A 9 -20.99 -38.69 -8.01
CA ASN A 9 -21.72 -37.87 -8.99
C ASN A 9 -20.75 -37.26 -10.01
N ASN A 10 -20.90 -37.73 -11.25
CA ASN A 10 -20.40 -37.10 -12.47
C ASN A 10 -21.02 -35.71 -12.62
N GLN A 11 -20.22 -34.68 -12.85
CA GLN A 11 -20.70 -33.48 -13.53
C GLN A 11 -19.78 -33.10 -14.69
N PHE A 12 -20.43 -32.95 -15.84
CA PHE A 12 -19.91 -32.54 -17.14
C PHE A 12 -19.16 -31.21 -17.04
N ARG A 13 -17.95 -31.15 -17.61
CA ARG A 13 -17.28 -29.89 -17.96
C ARG A 13 -17.77 -29.46 -19.34
N VAL A 14 -18.61 -28.43 -19.40
CA VAL A 14 -18.80 -27.62 -20.62
C VAL A 14 -17.88 -26.41 -20.48
N VAL A 15 -16.82 -26.37 -21.29
CA VAL A 15 -15.94 -25.21 -21.42
C VAL A 15 -16.41 -24.47 -22.67
N LEU A 16 -17.09 -23.32 -22.49
CA LEU A 16 -17.30 -22.36 -23.56
C LEU A 16 -16.14 -21.34 -23.50
N PRO A 17 -15.35 -21.15 -24.57
CA PRO A 17 -14.34 -20.10 -24.59
C PRO A 17 -15.03 -18.76 -24.85
N VAL A 18 -14.80 -17.77 -23.97
CA VAL A 18 -15.01 -16.37 -24.30
C VAL A 18 -13.68 -15.85 -24.84
N ILE A 19 -13.66 -15.50 -26.12
CA ILE A 19 -12.48 -14.96 -26.81
C ILE A 19 -12.59 -13.43 -26.77
N PHE A 20 -11.62 -12.76 -26.15
CA PHE A 20 -11.30 -11.37 -26.45
C PHE A 20 -9.86 -11.31 -26.98
N THR A 21 -9.70 -10.87 -28.23
CA THR A 21 -8.40 -10.64 -28.86
C THR A 21 -7.96 -9.20 -28.66
N PHE A 22 -6.84 -9.01 -27.96
CA PHE A 22 -5.93 -7.87 -28.15
C PHE A 22 -4.49 -8.31 -27.88
N GLY A 23 -3.62 -8.22 -28.89
CA GLY A 23 -2.15 -8.22 -28.74
C GLY A 23 -1.50 -9.57 -28.44
N ALA A 24 -0.42 -9.89 -29.14
CA ALA A 24 0.25 -11.19 -29.11
C ALA A 24 0.90 -11.51 -27.75
N SER A 25 0.26 -12.39 -26.96
CA SER A 25 0.88 -13.40 -26.07
C SER A 25 -0.20 -14.25 -25.39
N LEU A 26 -0.07 -15.57 -25.46
CA LEU A 26 -0.97 -16.54 -24.80
C LEU A 26 -0.60 -16.65 -23.32
N VAL A 27 -1.54 -16.39 -22.40
CA VAL A 27 -1.37 -16.61 -20.95
C VAL A 27 -2.41 -17.62 -20.49
N PHE A 28 -1.97 -18.73 -19.87
CA PHE A 28 -2.86 -19.71 -19.25
C PHE A 28 -3.01 -19.41 -17.75
N PHE A 29 -4.25 -19.29 -17.28
CA PHE A 29 -4.57 -19.28 -15.84
C PHE A 29 -5.03 -20.69 -15.41
N GLN A 30 -4.38 -21.26 -14.39
CA GLN A 30 -4.93 -22.36 -13.61
C GLN A 30 -5.06 -21.91 -12.15
N GLY A 31 -6.30 -21.77 -11.68
CA GLY A 31 -6.60 -21.55 -10.27
C GLY A 31 -7.56 -22.64 -9.79
N ASN A 32 -7.19 -23.35 -8.73
CA ASN A 32 -8.10 -24.20 -7.97
C ASN A 32 -8.72 -23.38 -6.85
N ALA A 33 -10.05 -23.30 -6.79
CA ALA A 33 -10.78 -22.71 -5.67
C ALA A 33 -11.65 -23.78 -5.00
N GLN A 34 -11.55 -23.90 -3.68
CA GLN A 34 -12.42 -24.70 -2.82
C GLN A 34 -13.18 -23.71 -1.93
N ALA A 35 -14.51 -23.80 -1.91
CA ALA A 35 -15.36 -22.85 -1.21
C ALA A 35 -15.54 -23.22 0.27
N ALA A 36 -15.23 -22.28 1.18
CA ALA A 36 -15.85 -22.16 2.50
C ALA A 36 -15.72 -20.70 2.99
N ASP A 37 -16.76 -20.23 3.68
CA ASP A 37 -17.11 -18.85 4.03
C ASP A 37 -16.02 -18.00 4.72
N GLY A 38 -15.99 -16.71 4.36
CA GLY A 38 -15.54 -15.61 5.22
C GLY A 38 -14.16 -15.01 4.93
N ASN A 39 -14.14 -13.92 4.16
CA ASN A 39 -13.07 -12.89 4.02
C ASN A 39 -11.60 -13.35 4.10
N VAL A 40 -11.00 -13.64 2.94
CA VAL A 40 -9.54 -13.67 2.75
C VAL A 40 -9.17 -12.79 1.55
N ALA A 41 -8.30 -11.81 1.77
CA ALA A 41 -7.65 -11.04 0.72
C ALA A 41 -6.65 -11.94 -0.02
N ALA A 42 -6.86 -12.18 -1.32
CA ALA A 42 -5.93 -12.91 -2.16
C ALA A 42 -4.78 -11.99 -2.61
N ASN A 43 -3.61 -12.13 -1.98
CA ASN A 43 -2.36 -11.59 -2.52
C ASN A 43 -1.96 -12.40 -3.75
N THR A 44 -2.06 -11.80 -4.94
CA THR A 44 -1.55 -12.41 -6.17
C THR A 44 -0.13 -11.89 -6.41
N SER A 45 0.87 -12.76 -6.27
CA SER A 45 2.25 -12.46 -6.65
C SER A 45 2.43 -12.72 -8.16
N VAL A 46 2.84 -11.69 -8.90
CA VAL A 46 3.24 -11.81 -10.30
C VAL A 46 4.76 -12.01 -10.35
N THR A 47 5.21 -13.14 -10.89
CA THR A 47 6.63 -13.38 -11.18
C THR A 47 6.86 -13.19 -12.69
N THR A 48 7.58 -12.14 -13.08
CA THR A 48 8.09 -11.98 -14.44
C THR A 48 9.51 -12.51 -14.53
N THR A 49 9.75 -13.51 -15.37
CA THR A 49 11.11 -13.94 -15.74
C THR A 49 11.50 -13.23 -17.04
N GLN A 50 12.48 -12.32 -16.99
CA GLN A 50 13.13 -11.80 -18.21
C GLN A 50 14.38 -12.63 -18.51
N THR A 51 14.45 -13.20 -19.70
CA THR A 51 15.70 -13.68 -20.32
C THR A 51 16.35 -12.53 -21.08
N ASN A 52 17.55 -12.09 -20.68
CA ASN A 52 18.35 -11.14 -21.44
C ASN A 52 19.68 -11.78 -21.89
N ASN A 53 19.88 -11.83 -23.21
CA ASN A 53 21.19 -11.98 -23.86
C ASN A 53 21.92 -10.63 -23.84
N GLY A 54 23.22 -10.66 -23.58
CA GLY A 54 24.00 -9.52 -23.10
C GLY A 54 24.37 -8.43 -24.11
N GLN A 55 24.73 -7.25 -23.58
CA GLN A 55 26.02 -6.57 -23.78
C GLN A 55 26.11 -5.34 -22.86
N GLN A 56 27.29 -5.07 -22.29
CA GLN A 56 27.61 -3.92 -21.44
C GLN A 56 27.56 -2.59 -22.22
N THR A 57 27.09 -1.51 -21.57
CA THR A 57 27.86 -0.26 -21.34
C THR A 57 27.11 0.74 -20.45
N SER A 58 27.84 1.27 -19.46
CA SER A 58 27.78 2.56 -18.73
C SER A 58 26.48 3.39 -18.57
N ASP A 59 26.29 3.78 -17.30
CA ASP A 59 25.88 5.09 -16.77
C ASP A 59 24.41 5.42 -16.46
N GLN A 60 24.25 5.94 -15.22
CA GLN A 60 23.22 6.84 -14.69
C GLN A 60 21.76 6.33 -14.65
N SER A 61 21.36 5.71 -13.52
CA SER A 61 19.96 5.46 -13.19
C SER A 61 19.37 6.55 -12.30
N THR A 62 18.54 7.40 -12.89
CA THR A 62 17.54 8.23 -12.22
C THR A 62 16.37 7.36 -11.74
N ASN A 63 16.10 7.35 -10.44
CA ASN A 63 14.92 6.68 -9.89
C ASN A 63 13.66 7.53 -10.16
N VAL A 64 12.82 7.08 -11.09
CA VAL A 64 11.42 7.53 -11.21
C VAL A 64 10.57 6.62 -10.32
N VAL A 65 10.10 7.17 -9.20
CA VAL A 65 9.12 6.52 -8.31
C VAL A 65 7.72 6.87 -8.83
N LEU A 66 7.03 5.88 -9.42
CA LEU A 66 5.59 5.96 -9.68
C LEU A 66 4.84 5.59 -8.40
N ALA A 67 4.35 6.60 -7.69
CA ALA A 67 3.45 6.43 -6.56
C ALA A 67 2.03 6.10 -7.07
N SER A 68 1.50 4.95 -6.66
CA SER A 68 0.11 4.57 -6.83
C SER A 68 -0.79 5.40 -5.90
N GLN A 69 -1.59 6.29 -6.44
CA GLN A 69 -2.67 6.96 -5.71
C GLN A 69 -3.93 6.11 -5.73
N ALA A 70 -4.47 5.82 -4.53
CA ALA A 70 -5.77 5.20 -4.34
C ALA A 70 -6.86 6.24 -4.61
N VAL A 71 -7.77 5.94 -5.54
CA VAL A 71 -9.02 6.67 -5.76
C VAL A 71 -10.13 5.94 -5.02
N GLN A 72 -10.70 6.58 -4.00
CA GLN A 72 -11.95 6.17 -3.37
C GLN A 72 -13.12 6.55 -4.29
N THR A 73 -13.94 5.57 -4.67
CA THR A 73 -15.27 5.81 -5.26
C THR A 73 -16.32 5.33 -4.28
N HIS A 74 -17.17 6.26 -3.83
CA HIS A 74 -18.42 5.94 -3.11
C HIS A 74 -19.52 5.77 -4.16
N ALA A 75 -20.03 4.55 -4.28
CA ALA A 75 -21.18 4.22 -5.12
C ALA A 75 -22.48 4.47 -4.35
N ALA A 76 -23.40 5.18 -5.00
CA ALA A 76 -24.78 5.36 -4.58
C ALA A 76 -25.64 4.15 -4.95
N GLU A 77 -26.63 3.85 -4.11
CA GLU A 77 -27.64 2.81 -4.29
C GLU A 77 -28.52 3.03 -5.53
N GLN A 78 -28.81 1.92 -6.21
CA GLN A 78 -29.82 1.77 -7.26
C GLN A 78 -31.20 1.52 -6.66
N ALA A 79 -32.24 2.09 -7.28
CA ALA A 79 -33.56 1.47 -7.36
C ALA A 79 -34.18 1.65 -8.76
N THR A 80 -34.15 0.55 -9.51
CA THR A 80 -35.14 0.01 -10.46
C THR A 80 -35.49 0.71 -11.79
N ILE A 81 -35.40 -0.13 -12.82
CA ILE A 81 -35.78 0.03 -14.23
C ILE A 81 -37.23 -0.45 -14.43
N ASN A 82 -38.01 0.24 -15.28
CA ASN A 82 -38.53 -0.24 -16.58
C ASN A 82 -40.01 0.09 -16.88
N THR A 83 -40.25 0.81 -17.98
CA THR A 83 -41.10 0.37 -19.12
C THR A 83 -41.01 1.40 -20.26
N ASP A 84 -40.26 1.06 -21.30
CA ASP A 84 -40.34 1.59 -22.67
C ASP A 84 -41.43 0.77 -23.44
N PRO A 85 -42.23 1.28 -24.41
CA PRO A 85 -41.77 1.62 -25.78
C PRO A 85 -42.53 2.71 -26.60
N ASN A 86 -41.82 3.27 -27.59
CA ASN A 86 -42.26 4.05 -28.77
C ASN A 86 -42.54 5.54 -28.54
N LYS A 87 -41.98 6.50 -29.28
CA LYS A 87 -41.49 6.57 -30.69
C LYS A 87 -40.73 7.91 -30.74
N GLY A 88 -39.50 8.03 -31.23
CA GLY A 88 -39.10 7.81 -32.61
C GLY A 88 -38.14 8.93 -33.02
N ALA A 89 -36.87 8.57 -33.12
CA ALA A 89 -35.94 8.87 -34.22
C ALA A 89 -35.76 10.32 -34.75
N VAL A 90 -34.51 10.75 -34.58
CA VAL A 90 -33.55 11.18 -35.64
C VAL A 90 -33.34 12.68 -35.85
N ASP A 91 -32.04 12.92 -35.97
CA ASP A 91 -31.27 14.15 -35.96
C ASP A 91 -30.88 14.57 -37.41
N ILE A 92 -30.41 15.82 -37.51
CA ILE A 92 -29.52 16.42 -38.53
C ILE A 92 -30.12 16.98 -39.84
N SER A 93 -30.43 18.28 -39.76
CA SER A 93 -29.80 19.40 -40.52
C SER A 93 -30.48 20.10 -41.70
N SER A 94 -30.33 21.43 -41.59
CA SER A 94 -30.06 22.43 -42.63
C SER A 94 -31.19 22.83 -43.57
N SER A 95 -31.66 24.07 -43.45
CA SER A 95 -31.38 25.12 -44.44
C SER A 95 -32.07 26.46 -44.13
N ALA A 96 -31.32 27.52 -44.41
CA ALA A 96 -31.76 28.84 -44.85
C ALA A 96 -32.55 29.75 -43.89
N ALA A 97 -31.83 30.78 -43.46
CA ALA A 97 -32.35 32.10 -43.18
C ALA A 97 -33.30 32.60 -44.27
N GLN A 98 -34.49 33.04 -43.88
CA GLN A 98 -35.10 34.30 -44.29
C GLN A 98 -36.43 34.51 -43.55
N SER A 99 -36.70 35.79 -43.22
CA SER A 99 -37.93 36.33 -42.61
C SER A 99 -37.90 36.58 -41.09
N ALA A 100 -36.97 37.42 -40.64
CA ALA A 100 -37.17 38.22 -39.42
C ALA A 100 -37.51 39.67 -39.83
N ALA A 101 -38.71 39.85 -40.37
CA ALA A 101 -39.37 41.15 -40.48
C ALA A 101 -40.63 41.06 -39.61
N ASN A 102 -40.78 42.05 -38.72
CA ASN A 102 -41.86 42.26 -37.73
C ASN A 102 -41.48 41.93 -36.28
N ALA A 103 -40.62 42.77 -35.71
CA ALA A 103 -40.81 43.16 -34.32
C ALA A 103 -41.85 44.31 -34.31
N PRO A 104 -42.81 44.30 -33.38
CA PRO A 104 -43.79 45.36 -33.28
C PRO A 104 -43.15 46.63 -32.74
N THR A 105 -43.38 47.72 -33.45
CA THR A 105 -43.37 49.03 -32.82
C THR A 105 -44.60 49.08 -31.89
N VAL A 106 -44.38 49.46 -30.64
CA VAL A 106 -45.40 49.92 -29.69
C VAL A 106 -45.16 51.42 -29.53
N ASN A 107 -45.92 52.23 -30.24
CA ASN A 107 -46.24 53.58 -29.80
C ASN A 107 -47.63 53.48 -29.18
N SER A 108 -47.66 53.30 -27.87
CA SER A 108 -48.83 53.62 -27.08
C SER A 108 -48.46 54.84 -26.25
N GLN A 109 -48.94 56.00 -26.67
CA GLN A 109 -49.29 57.01 -25.69
C GLN A 109 -50.52 56.52 -24.92
N PRO A 110 -50.47 56.37 -23.59
CA PRO A 110 -51.58 56.76 -22.75
C PRO A 110 -51.54 58.29 -22.61
N ASN A 111 -52.67 58.90 -22.91
CA ASN A 111 -52.95 60.28 -22.58
C ASN A 111 -52.90 60.45 -21.04
N VAL A 112 -51.84 61.10 -20.53
CA VAL A 112 -51.87 61.80 -19.24
C VAL A 112 -51.33 63.20 -19.50
N SER A 113 -52.20 64.18 -19.28
CA SER A 113 -51.99 65.61 -19.45
C SER A 113 -50.66 66.10 -18.88
N THR A 114 -49.89 66.77 -19.72
CA THR A 114 -48.99 67.84 -19.30
C THR A 114 -49.82 69.03 -18.86
N THR A 115 -50.20 69.09 -17.59
CA THR A 115 -50.64 70.35 -16.94
C THR A 115 -50.23 70.34 -15.47
N GLN A 116 -49.28 71.22 -15.17
CA GLN A 116 -48.94 71.82 -13.88
C GLN A 116 -48.99 70.97 -12.61
N VAL A 117 -47.80 70.69 -12.07
CA VAL A 117 -47.59 70.83 -10.63
C VAL A 117 -46.82 72.14 -10.44
N SER A 118 -47.59 73.22 -10.29
CA SER A 118 -47.11 74.46 -9.71
C SER A 118 -46.96 74.29 -8.20
N ASN A 119 -45.96 74.99 -7.65
CA ASN A 119 -45.61 75.06 -6.25
C ASN A 119 -46.80 75.38 -5.33
N THR A 120 -46.89 74.67 -4.20
CA THR A 120 -47.32 75.25 -2.93
C THR A 120 -46.34 74.83 -1.83
N GLN A 121 -45.93 75.83 -1.07
CA GLN A 121 -44.84 75.86 -0.09
C GLN A 121 -45.34 75.48 1.31
N ALA A 122 -44.60 74.62 2.02
CA ALA A 122 -44.44 74.52 3.49
C ALA A 122 -43.47 73.35 3.75
N ASP A 123 -42.46 73.37 4.59
CA ASP A 123 -41.86 74.40 5.44
C ASP A 123 -40.38 73.98 5.63
N ALA A 124 -39.50 74.94 5.88
CA ALA A 124 -38.08 74.68 6.10
C ALA A 124 -37.86 74.04 7.48
N GLN A 125 -37.12 72.92 7.54
CA GLN A 125 -36.06 72.60 8.53
C GLN A 125 -35.78 71.10 8.59
N ASN A 126 -34.70 70.64 7.94
CA ASN A 126 -33.60 69.91 8.58
C ASN A 126 -32.58 69.45 7.54
N ALA A 127 -31.33 69.86 7.71
CA ALA A 127 -30.18 69.22 7.07
C ALA A 127 -30.00 67.82 7.65
N THR A 128 -29.78 66.78 6.82
CA THR A 128 -28.73 65.75 7.00
C THR A 128 -28.84 64.57 6.01
N SER A 129 -27.66 64.20 5.50
CA SER A 129 -27.15 62.82 5.34
C SER A 129 -27.76 61.87 4.29
N SER A 130 -26.91 61.52 3.33
CA SER A 130 -26.94 60.26 2.58
C SER A 130 -27.09 59.08 3.55
N THR A 131 -28.27 58.48 3.59
CA THR A 131 -28.55 57.27 4.35
C THR A 131 -28.24 56.07 3.49
N ASN A 132 -27.20 55.31 3.88
CA ASN A 132 -26.92 53.99 3.31
C ASN A 132 -28.11 53.07 3.62
N VAL A 133 -28.92 52.76 2.62
CA VAL A 133 -29.99 51.77 2.72
C VAL A 133 -29.40 50.40 2.40
N SER A 134 -29.40 49.51 3.39
CA SER A 134 -28.90 48.14 3.26
C SER A 134 -29.61 47.40 2.12
N GLY A 135 -28.86 47.04 1.07
CA GLY A 135 -29.38 46.22 -0.04
C GLY A 135 -29.47 46.91 -1.41
N THR A 136 -29.01 48.17 -1.54
CA THR A 136 -28.98 48.88 -2.84
C THR A 136 -27.60 49.36 -3.27
N GLY A 137 -26.51 48.99 -2.59
CA GLY A 137 -25.20 49.60 -2.83
C GLY A 137 -25.18 51.13 -2.57
N ASN A 138 -24.09 51.81 -2.93
CA ASN A 138 -23.92 53.26 -2.70
C ASN A 138 -24.68 54.13 -3.74
N ILE A 139 -25.98 53.92 -3.90
CA ILE A 139 -26.84 54.69 -4.83
C ILE A 139 -27.39 55.98 -4.19
N ASN A 140 -27.83 56.93 -5.03
CA ASN A 140 -28.50 58.14 -4.56
C ASN A 140 -30.03 57.91 -4.45
N THR A 141 -30.52 57.73 -3.22
CA THR A 141 -31.96 57.54 -2.92
C THR A 141 -32.68 58.83 -2.54
N SER A 142 -32.02 59.98 -2.61
CA SER A 142 -32.58 61.27 -2.19
C SER A 142 -33.84 61.61 -2.99
N GLY A 143 -34.97 61.79 -2.29
CA GLY A 143 -36.26 62.12 -2.91
C GLY A 143 -37.00 60.95 -3.56
N LEU A 144 -36.56 59.71 -3.35
CA LEU A 144 -37.31 58.50 -3.73
C LEU A 144 -38.39 58.15 -2.69
N SER A 145 -39.50 57.58 -3.16
CA SER A 145 -40.51 56.95 -2.30
C SER A 145 -39.98 55.62 -1.76
N ALA A 146 -40.58 55.13 -0.67
CA ALA A 146 -40.26 53.80 -0.11
C ALA A 146 -40.41 52.67 -1.15
N HIS A 147 -41.44 52.74 -1.99
CA HIS A 147 -41.66 51.80 -3.10
C HIS A 147 -40.48 51.79 -4.09
N ASN A 148 -39.99 52.97 -4.48
CA ASN A 148 -38.89 53.07 -5.44
C ASN A 148 -37.57 52.55 -4.86
N VAL A 149 -37.34 52.75 -3.56
CA VAL A 149 -36.19 52.16 -2.86
C VAL A 149 -36.29 50.63 -2.85
N GLN A 150 -37.45 50.09 -2.45
CA GLN A 150 -37.69 48.63 -2.46
C GLN A 150 -37.57 48.02 -3.85
N PHE A 151 -38.00 48.73 -4.90
CA PHE A 151 -37.82 48.29 -6.28
C PHE A 151 -36.33 48.14 -6.62
N LEU A 152 -35.50 49.13 -6.29
CA LEU A 152 -34.05 49.07 -6.52
C LEU A 152 -33.38 47.94 -5.73
N GLU A 153 -33.79 47.71 -4.47
CA GLU A 153 -33.33 46.57 -3.66
C GLU A 153 -33.65 45.24 -4.35
N SER A 154 -34.87 45.11 -4.89
CA SER A 154 -35.33 43.87 -5.51
C SER A 154 -34.60 43.48 -6.81
N ILE A 155 -33.93 44.43 -7.47
CA ILE A 155 -33.22 44.20 -8.75
C ILE A 155 -31.70 44.24 -8.61
N HIS A 156 -31.17 44.81 -7.52
CA HIS A 156 -29.74 45.09 -7.34
C HIS A 156 -28.87 43.83 -7.47
N GLN A 157 -29.16 42.80 -6.69
CA GLN A 157 -28.38 41.55 -6.73
C GLN A 157 -28.43 40.89 -8.12
N GLY A 158 -29.58 40.91 -8.78
CA GLY A 158 -29.72 40.37 -10.14
C GLY A 158 -28.86 41.13 -11.15
N ALA A 159 -28.74 42.45 -11.02
CA ALA A 159 -27.95 43.27 -11.91
C ALA A 159 -26.44 43.01 -11.73
N VAL A 160 -25.99 42.87 -10.48
CA VAL A 160 -24.60 42.52 -10.13
C VAL A 160 -24.25 41.11 -10.62
N ASP A 161 -25.14 40.13 -10.41
CA ASP A 161 -24.95 38.76 -10.89
C ASP A 161 -25.00 38.68 -12.42
N GLY A 162 -25.84 39.50 -13.06
CA GLY A 162 -25.94 39.62 -14.51
C GLY A 162 -24.63 40.04 -15.16
N TRP A 163 -23.85 40.92 -14.51
CA TRP A 163 -22.49 41.22 -14.95
C TRP A 163 -21.57 40.00 -14.89
N LYS A 164 -21.56 39.30 -13.75
CA LYS A 164 -20.71 38.12 -13.54
C LYS A 164 -21.03 36.98 -14.52
N GLN A 165 -22.31 36.77 -14.82
CA GLN A 165 -22.78 35.67 -15.68
C GLN A 165 -22.74 36.03 -17.17
N TYR A 166 -23.16 37.23 -17.54
CA TYR A 166 -23.44 37.60 -18.93
C TYR A 166 -22.61 38.78 -19.44
N GLY A 167 -21.89 39.49 -18.57
CA GLY A 167 -21.11 40.68 -18.92
C GLY A 167 -21.96 41.90 -19.27
N VAL A 168 -23.22 41.95 -18.82
CA VAL A 168 -24.10 43.11 -19.02
C VAL A 168 -23.90 44.10 -17.87
N LEU A 169 -23.67 45.37 -18.19
CA LEU A 169 -23.36 46.40 -17.21
C LEU A 169 -24.54 46.59 -16.21
N PRO A 170 -24.30 46.50 -14.88
CA PRO A 170 -25.36 46.62 -13.88
C PRO A 170 -26.13 47.94 -13.94
N SER A 171 -25.45 49.07 -14.17
CA SER A 171 -26.06 50.40 -14.25
C SER A 171 -27.01 50.52 -15.45
N LEU A 172 -26.64 49.94 -16.59
CA LEU A 172 -27.53 49.82 -17.75
C LEU A 172 -28.78 49.03 -17.37
N THR A 173 -28.60 47.86 -16.76
CA THR A 173 -29.70 46.94 -16.41
C THR A 173 -30.68 47.60 -15.43
N GLY A 174 -30.16 48.27 -14.40
CA GLY A 174 -30.99 49.03 -13.45
C GLY A 174 -31.74 50.18 -14.11
N ALA A 175 -31.09 50.95 -14.98
CA ALA A 175 -31.72 52.07 -15.67
C ALA A 175 -32.84 51.61 -16.62
N GLN A 176 -32.62 50.53 -17.38
CA GLN A 176 -33.65 49.94 -18.22
C GLN A 176 -34.81 49.40 -17.38
N ALA A 177 -34.54 48.67 -16.29
CA ALA A 177 -35.59 48.17 -15.41
C ALA A 177 -36.48 49.31 -14.86
N ILE A 178 -35.89 50.44 -14.45
CA ILE A 178 -36.62 51.63 -13.98
C ILE A 178 -37.57 52.16 -15.07
N ILE A 179 -37.04 52.35 -16.28
CA ILE A 179 -37.76 52.99 -17.39
C ILE A 179 -38.85 52.07 -17.94
N GLU A 180 -38.50 50.83 -18.29
CA GLU A 180 -39.38 49.90 -19.00
C GLU A 180 -40.54 49.42 -18.14
N SER A 181 -40.34 49.34 -16.81
CA SER A 181 -41.38 48.87 -15.88
C SER A 181 -42.13 50.00 -15.17
N GLY A 182 -41.69 51.25 -15.32
CA GLY A 182 -42.19 52.38 -14.54
C GLY A 182 -42.00 52.16 -13.04
N TRP A 183 -40.76 51.91 -12.59
CA TRP A 183 -40.45 51.56 -11.19
C TRP A 183 -41.18 50.30 -10.69
N GLY A 184 -41.37 49.31 -11.55
CA GLY A 184 -42.05 48.04 -11.23
C GLY A 184 -43.57 48.17 -11.12
N GLN A 185 -44.16 49.31 -11.48
CA GLN A 185 -45.60 49.58 -11.29
C GLN A 185 -46.45 49.26 -12.52
N SER A 186 -45.84 48.97 -13.67
CA SER A 186 -46.60 48.57 -14.87
C SER A 186 -47.44 47.31 -14.61
N GLY A 187 -48.54 47.15 -15.33
CA GLY A 187 -49.39 45.95 -15.23
C GLY A 187 -48.60 44.67 -15.50
N LEU A 188 -47.68 44.70 -16.46
CA LEU A 188 -46.84 43.55 -16.81
C LEU A 188 -45.80 43.24 -15.72
N ALA A 189 -45.18 44.27 -15.13
CA ALA A 189 -44.25 44.09 -14.01
C ALA A 189 -44.95 43.56 -12.76
N THR A 190 -46.15 44.05 -12.45
CA THR A 190 -46.90 43.64 -11.24
C THR A 190 -47.54 42.27 -11.35
N GLN A 191 -47.99 41.85 -12.54
CA GLN A 191 -48.65 40.54 -12.72
C GLN A 191 -47.69 39.42 -13.14
N GLY A 192 -46.58 39.75 -13.81
CA GLY A 192 -45.65 38.76 -14.35
C GLY A 192 -44.20 38.95 -13.93
N HIS A 193 -43.88 39.90 -13.04
CA HIS A 193 -42.51 40.28 -12.68
C HIS A 193 -41.62 40.65 -13.89
N ASN A 194 -42.22 40.93 -15.05
CA ASN A 194 -41.49 41.12 -16.29
C ASN A 194 -41.17 42.61 -16.49
N LEU A 195 -39.94 42.97 -16.12
CA LEU A 195 -39.50 44.37 -16.06
C LEU A 195 -39.13 44.95 -17.43
N PHE A 196 -38.93 44.10 -18.45
CA PHE A 196 -38.34 44.47 -19.74
C PHE A 196 -39.25 44.18 -20.93
N GLY A 197 -40.48 43.72 -20.70
CA GLY A 197 -41.43 43.41 -21.78
C GLY A 197 -41.03 42.21 -22.64
N ILE A 198 -40.27 41.24 -22.11
CA ILE A 198 -39.80 40.10 -22.90
C ILE A 198 -40.97 39.15 -23.20
N LYS A 199 -41.23 38.89 -24.48
CA LYS A 199 -42.28 37.99 -24.96
C LYS A 199 -41.94 36.50 -24.79
N GLY A 200 -42.97 35.66 -24.76
CA GLY A 200 -42.88 34.19 -24.69
C GLY A 200 -43.17 33.62 -23.30
N SER A 201 -42.47 32.54 -22.94
CA SER A 201 -42.60 31.88 -21.64
C SER A 201 -41.24 31.71 -20.96
N TYR A 202 -41.18 31.89 -19.65
CA TYR A 202 -40.01 31.56 -18.83
C TYR A 202 -40.32 30.29 -18.02
N ASN A 203 -39.58 29.20 -18.29
CA ASN A 203 -39.82 27.88 -17.69
C ASN A 203 -41.31 27.45 -17.76
N GLY A 204 -41.94 27.70 -18.92
CA GLY A 204 -43.35 27.39 -19.17
C GLY A 204 -44.35 28.41 -18.60
N GLN A 205 -43.91 29.43 -17.84
CA GLN A 205 -44.78 30.45 -17.25
C GLN A 205 -44.90 31.67 -18.18
N SER A 206 -46.12 32.16 -18.37
CA SER A 206 -46.41 33.37 -19.16
C SER A 206 -47.66 34.09 -18.64
N VAL A 207 -47.75 35.40 -18.88
CA VAL A 207 -48.96 36.21 -18.67
C VAL A 207 -49.37 36.78 -20.02
N THR A 208 -50.64 36.59 -20.39
CA THR A 208 -51.20 37.15 -21.61
C THR A 208 -51.71 38.56 -21.33
N MET A 209 -51.21 39.55 -22.07
CA MET A 209 -51.61 40.95 -21.92
C MET A 209 -51.86 41.61 -23.27
N PRO A 210 -52.73 42.63 -23.31
CA PRO A 210 -52.88 43.45 -24.51
C PRO A 210 -51.62 44.26 -24.78
N THR A 211 -51.08 44.17 -25.99
CA THR A 211 -49.96 44.96 -26.52
C THR A 211 -50.35 45.60 -27.85
N TYR A 212 -49.63 46.63 -28.28
CA TYR A 212 -49.83 47.25 -29.60
C TYR A 212 -48.80 46.74 -30.59
N GLU A 213 -49.27 46.28 -31.74
CA GLU A 213 -48.40 45.84 -32.83
C GLU A 213 -48.57 46.77 -34.00
N TYR A 214 -47.48 47.10 -34.67
CA TYR A 214 -47.55 47.88 -35.89
C TYR A 214 -47.56 46.97 -37.12
N TYR A 215 -48.71 46.89 -37.77
CA TYR A 215 -48.88 46.15 -39.02
C TYR A 215 -49.33 47.12 -40.12
N GLY A 216 -48.55 47.22 -41.20
CA GLY A 216 -48.96 47.93 -42.42
C GLY A 216 -49.34 49.40 -42.23
N GLY A 217 -48.64 50.14 -41.37
CA GLY A 217 -48.86 51.59 -41.20
C GLY A 217 -49.69 52.00 -39.98
N ARG A 218 -50.28 51.05 -39.24
CA ARG A 218 -51.19 51.32 -38.11
C ARG A 218 -50.90 50.43 -36.89
N TYR A 219 -51.18 50.97 -35.71
CA TYR A 219 -51.14 50.21 -34.44
C TYR A 219 -52.42 49.39 -34.27
N VAL A 220 -52.26 48.10 -34.01
CA VAL A 220 -53.33 47.13 -33.74
C VAL A 220 -53.12 46.60 -32.33
N ARG A 221 -54.15 46.66 -31.49
CA ARG A 221 -54.10 46.08 -30.15
C ARG A 221 -54.38 44.58 -30.25
N ILE A 222 -53.43 43.75 -29.85
CA ILE A 222 -53.57 42.29 -29.77
C ILE A 222 -53.30 41.81 -28.35
N ASN A 223 -53.71 40.59 -28.00
CA ASN A 223 -53.20 39.92 -26.81
C ASN A 223 -51.97 39.10 -27.18
N ASP A 224 -50.89 39.27 -26.43
CA ASP A 224 -49.65 38.52 -26.63
C ASP A 224 -49.17 37.91 -25.31
N ALA A 225 -48.41 36.82 -25.40
CA ALA A 225 -47.85 36.13 -24.26
C ALA A 225 -46.50 36.75 -23.88
N PHE A 226 -46.40 37.22 -22.64
CA PHE A 226 -45.17 37.72 -22.06
C PHE A 226 -44.64 36.73 -21.03
N ARG A 227 -43.31 36.65 -20.90
CA ARG A 227 -42.67 35.81 -19.88
C ARG A 227 -43.16 36.22 -18.51
N ALA A 228 -43.40 35.23 -17.65
CA ALA A 228 -43.74 35.46 -16.25
C ALA A 228 -42.64 34.88 -15.36
N TYR A 229 -42.14 35.68 -14.42
CA TYR A 229 -41.02 35.32 -13.58
C TYR A 229 -41.45 35.13 -12.12
N PRO A 230 -40.74 34.29 -11.35
CA PRO A 230 -40.97 34.15 -9.91
C PRO A 230 -40.73 35.45 -9.13
N SER A 231 -39.75 36.26 -9.54
CA SER A 231 -39.47 37.55 -8.93
C SER A 231 -38.78 38.51 -9.91
N ASN A 232 -38.54 39.74 -9.46
CA ASN A 232 -37.77 40.73 -10.19
C ASN A 232 -36.32 40.26 -10.47
N TYR A 233 -35.73 39.43 -9.60
CA TYR A 233 -34.39 38.89 -9.80
C TYR A 233 -34.30 38.04 -11.07
N GLU A 234 -35.22 37.09 -11.28
CA GLU A 234 -35.20 36.24 -12.48
C GLU A 234 -35.44 37.06 -13.75
N SER A 235 -36.28 38.10 -13.71
CA SER A 235 -36.47 38.98 -14.86
C SER A 235 -35.19 39.73 -15.23
N ILE A 236 -34.39 40.13 -14.24
CA ILE A 236 -33.11 40.82 -14.45
C ILE A 236 -32.06 39.88 -15.05
N VAL A 237 -31.93 38.68 -14.48
CA VAL A 237 -30.97 37.67 -14.95
C VAL A 237 -31.33 37.20 -16.38
N ASP A 238 -32.61 37.00 -16.67
CA ASP A 238 -33.07 36.60 -18.01
C ASP A 238 -32.91 37.73 -19.05
N HIS A 239 -33.03 39.00 -18.64
CA HIS A 239 -32.65 40.14 -19.50
C HIS A 239 -31.16 40.12 -19.85
N GLY A 240 -30.28 39.84 -18.87
CA GLY A 240 -28.85 39.67 -19.11
C GLY A 240 -28.56 38.55 -20.13
N ARG A 241 -29.24 37.40 -19.97
CA ARG A 241 -29.17 36.28 -20.91
C ARG A 241 -29.68 36.67 -22.30
N PHE A 242 -30.80 37.38 -22.40
CA PHE A 242 -31.38 37.84 -23.67
C PHE A 242 -30.38 38.70 -24.46
N LEU A 243 -29.74 39.68 -23.80
CA LEU A 243 -28.73 40.52 -24.44
C LEU A 243 -27.51 39.71 -24.87
N LYS A 244 -27.02 38.78 -24.02
CA LYS A 244 -25.86 37.94 -24.34
C LYS A 244 -26.10 36.98 -25.51
N GLN A 245 -27.30 36.42 -25.62
CA GLN A 245 -27.63 35.44 -26.66
C GLN A 245 -27.94 36.07 -28.01
N ASN A 246 -28.39 37.33 -28.03
CA ASN A 246 -28.70 38.02 -29.27
C ASN A 246 -27.45 38.71 -29.83
N SER A 247 -26.93 38.18 -30.95
CA SER A 247 -25.69 38.66 -31.58
C SER A 247 -25.69 40.15 -31.93
N ARG A 248 -26.88 40.75 -32.07
CA ARG A 248 -27.08 42.20 -32.25
C ARG A 248 -26.41 43.03 -31.15
N TYR A 249 -26.38 42.55 -29.91
CA TYR A 249 -25.87 43.28 -28.75
C TYR A 249 -24.46 42.84 -28.33
N SER A 250 -23.74 42.04 -29.13
CA SER A 250 -22.45 41.47 -28.70
C SER A 250 -21.37 42.52 -28.41
N ASN A 251 -21.48 43.70 -29.03
CA ASN A 251 -20.56 44.83 -28.92
C ASN A 251 -20.59 45.53 -27.54
N LEU A 252 -21.68 45.44 -26.78
CA LEU A 252 -21.81 46.05 -25.45
C LEU A 252 -21.42 45.08 -24.32
N ILE A 253 -21.35 43.78 -24.59
CA ILE A 253 -21.01 42.78 -23.58
C ILE A 253 -19.56 42.95 -23.10
N GLY A 254 -19.37 43.10 -21.79
CA GLY A 254 -18.07 43.30 -21.14
C GLY A 254 -17.56 44.75 -21.19
N GLN A 255 -18.30 45.68 -21.82
CA GLN A 255 -17.98 47.10 -21.79
C GLN A 255 -18.24 47.68 -20.40
N LYS A 256 -17.27 48.44 -19.87
CA LYS A 256 -17.33 49.01 -18.51
C LYS A 256 -17.75 50.48 -18.45
N ASP A 257 -17.85 51.15 -19.60
CA ASP A 257 -18.28 52.55 -19.68
C ASP A 257 -19.77 52.63 -20.02
N TYR A 258 -20.58 53.12 -19.08
CA TYR A 258 -22.03 53.21 -19.25
C TYR A 258 -22.42 54.13 -20.41
N GLN A 259 -21.65 55.19 -20.70
CA GLN A 259 -21.97 56.11 -21.80
C GLN A 259 -21.82 55.43 -23.16
N THR A 260 -20.80 54.59 -23.30
CA THR A 260 -20.62 53.73 -24.47
C THR A 260 -21.74 52.70 -24.57
N VAL A 261 -22.06 52.01 -23.47
CA VAL A 261 -23.08 50.96 -23.43
C VAL A 261 -24.48 51.48 -23.77
N THR A 262 -24.89 52.63 -23.23
CA THR A 262 -26.21 53.24 -23.52
C THR A 262 -26.33 53.77 -24.94
N ARG A 263 -25.21 54.16 -25.56
CA ARG A 263 -25.16 54.52 -26.99
C ARG A 263 -25.29 53.27 -27.87
N LEU A 264 -24.54 52.22 -27.57
CA LEU A 264 -24.55 50.97 -28.34
C LEU A 264 -25.92 50.31 -28.31
N ILE A 265 -26.51 50.10 -27.13
CA ILE A 265 -27.80 49.41 -27.01
C ILE A 265 -28.93 50.09 -27.81
N ARG A 266 -28.92 51.43 -27.91
CA ARG A 266 -29.84 52.18 -28.75
C ARG A 266 -29.52 52.01 -30.24
N GLN A 267 -28.24 52.12 -30.63
CA GLN A 267 -27.80 51.93 -32.03
C GLN A 267 -28.15 50.54 -32.55
N ASP A 268 -28.07 49.55 -31.67
CA ASP A 268 -28.38 48.16 -31.97
C ASP A 268 -29.91 47.91 -32.02
N GLY A 269 -30.72 48.92 -31.68
CA GLY A 269 -32.16 48.90 -31.91
C GLY A 269 -32.96 48.28 -30.76
N TYR A 270 -32.50 48.43 -29.51
CA TYR A 270 -33.29 48.05 -28.33
C TYR A 270 -34.55 48.94 -28.19
N ALA A 271 -34.43 50.24 -28.51
CA ALA A 271 -35.53 51.18 -28.54
C ALA A 271 -35.46 52.07 -29.80
N THR A 272 -36.62 52.45 -30.35
CA THR A 272 -36.71 53.34 -31.52
C THR A 272 -36.63 54.83 -31.16
N ASP A 273 -36.77 55.17 -29.88
CA ASP A 273 -36.71 56.55 -29.39
C ASP A 273 -35.31 57.15 -29.62
N PRO A 274 -35.17 58.28 -30.35
CA PRO A 274 -33.88 58.96 -30.50
C PRO A 274 -33.30 59.48 -29.17
N ALA A 275 -34.11 59.71 -28.15
CA ALA A 275 -33.67 60.21 -26.85
C ALA A 275 -33.24 59.11 -25.87
N TYR A 276 -33.41 57.82 -26.20
CA TYR A 276 -33.24 56.70 -25.27
C TYR A 276 -31.88 56.68 -24.56
N THR A 277 -30.79 56.94 -25.30
CA THR A 277 -29.43 57.04 -24.72
C THR A 277 -29.34 58.14 -23.66
N ASN A 278 -29.92 59.31 -23.91
CA ASN A 278 -29.90 60.44 -22.96
C ASN A 278 -30.76 60.15 -21.73
N THR A 279 -31.89 59.46 -21.93
CA THR A 279 -32.77 59.02 -20.85
C THR A 279 -32.05 58.05 -19.92
N LEU A 280 -31.40 57.01 -20.48
CA LEU A 280 -30.61 56.05 -19.69
C LEU A 280 -29.47 56.74 -18.93
N ASN A 281 -28.69 57.59 -19.60
CA ASN A 281 -27.60 58.33 -18.95
C ASN A 281 -28.11 59.21 -17.80
N SER A 282 -29.25 59.88 -17.99
CA SER A 282 -29.86 60.73 -16.96
C SER A 282 -30.32 59.92 -15.74
N VAL A 283 -30.90 58.73 -15.95
CA VAL A 283 -31.30 57.83 -14.87
C VAL A 283 -30.09 57.28 -14.13
N ILE A 284 -29.07 56.81 -14.85
CA ILE A 284 -27.82 56.30 -14.26
C ILE A 284 -27.15 57.37 -13.39
N GLN A 285 -27.04 58.61 -13.88
CA GLN A 285 -26.43 59.72 -13.15
C GLN A 285 -27.28 60.15 -11.95
N ARG A 286 -28.60 60.32 -12.14
CA ARG A 286 -29.50 60.81 -11.09
C ARG A 286 -29.48 59.91 -9.85
N TYR A 287 -29.45 58.59 -10.07
CA TYR A 287 -29.48 57.60 -9.00
C TYR A 287 -28.11 57.00 -8.67
N ASN A 288 -27.03 57.49 -9.29
CA ASN A 288 -25.67 56.96 -9.11
C ASN A 288 -25.57 55.44 -9.33
N LEU A 289 -26.24 54.91 -10.36
CA LEU A 289 -26.26 53.46 -10.61
C LEU A 289 -24.89 52.88 -10.99
N THR A 290 -23.91 53.74 -11.34
CA THR A 290 -22.50 53.34 -11.50
C THR A 290 -21.90 52.74 -10.23
N ALA A 291 -22.49 52.95 -9.05
CA ALA A 291 -22.10 52.26 -7.82
C ALA A 291 -22.24 50.73 -7.95
N TRP A 292 -23.26 50.24 -8.66
CA TRP A 292 -23.45 48.80 -8.91
C TRP A 292 -22.41 48.23 -9.87
N ASP A 293 -21.96 49.05 -10.83
CA ASP A 293 -20.87 48.67 -11.73
C ASP A 293 -19.59 48.46 -10.93
N GLN A 294 -19.25 49.41 -10.04
CA GLN A 294 -18.07 49.29 -9.18
C GLN A 294 -18.16 48.08 -8.25
N GLU A 295 -19.33 47.81 -7.68
CA GLU A 295 -19.57 46.61 -6.86
C GLU A 295 -19.37 45.32 -7.67
N ALA A 296 -19.88 45.27 -8.91
CA ALA A 296 -19.71 44.12 -9.78
C ALA A 296 -18.27 43.96 -10.31
N PHE A 297 -17.49 45.03 -10.36
CA PHE A 297 -16.08 45.01 -10.75
C PHE A 297 -15.14 44.67 -9.59
N ASN A 298 -15.53 45.00 -8.36
CA ASN A 298 -14.75 44.71 -7.16
C ASN A 298 -15.01 43.27 -6.72
N GLU A 299 -14.13 42.36 -7.15
CA GLU A 299 -13.99 41.10 -6.43
C GLU A 299 -13.39 41.43 -5.06
N ASN A 300 -14.18 41.27 -3.99
CA ASN A 300 -13.64 41.19 -2.63
C ASN A 300 -12.79 39.91 -2.56
N VAL A 301 -11.53 40.01 -3.02
CA VAL A 301 -10.59 38.90 -3.01
C VAL A 301 -9.95 38.87 -1.64
N ASN A 302 -10.17 37.79 -0.89
CA ASN A 302 -9.44 37.45 0.33
C ASN A 302 -9.10 35.96 0.28
N ASN A 303 -8.14 35.60 -0.58
CA ASN A 303 -7.80 34.21 -0.88
C ASN A 303 -6.33 33.92 -0.60
N GLY A 304 -6.03 32.69 -0.21
CA GLY A 304 -4.68 32.27 0.13
C GLY A 304 -4.53 30.76 0.15
N HIS A 305 -3.28 30.30 0.17
CA HIS A 305 -2.94 28.89 0.28
C HIS A 305 -1.63 28.69 1.04
N ILE A 306 -1.51 27.57 1.74
CA ILE A 306 -0.24 27.09 2.33
C ILE A 306 0.37 26.08 1.38
N ASP A 307 1.50 26.41 0.79
CA ASP A 307 2.21 25.53 -0.13
C ASP A 307 2.92 24.41 0.62
N ASN A 308 3.53 24.73 1.76
CA ASN A 308 4.18 23.74 2.60
C ASN A 308 4.36 24.21 4.04
N ILE A 309 4.30 23.27 4.98
CA ILE A 309 4.64 23.46 6.38
C ILE A 309 5.34 22.21 6.93
N PHE A 310 6.57 22.37 7.41
CA PHE A 310 7.39 21.23 7.83
C PHE A 310 8.54 21.64 8.75
N VAL A 311 9.04 20.69 9.53
CA VAL A 311 10.17 20.94 10.43
C VAL A 311 11.49 20.72 9.69
N LYS A 312 12.42 21.68 9.79
CA LYS A 312 13.77 21.61 9.22
C LYS A 312 14.80 22.11 10.26
N GLY A 313 15.57 21.17 10.81
CA GLY A 313 16.52 21.48 11.89
C GLY A 313 15.77 22.05 13.10
N ASN A 314 16.22 23.19 13.63
CA ASN A 314 15.54 23.85 14.75
C ASN A 314 14.36 24.76 14.31
N ASN A 315 13.97 24.79 13.04
CA ASN A 315 12.98 25.74 12.54
C ASN A 315 11.75 25.02 11.97
N LEU A 316 10.57 25.61 12.17
CA LEU A 316 9.37 25.30 11.40
C LEU A 316 9.35 26.19 10.15
N GLN A 317 9.32 25.59 8.98
CA GLN A 317 9.17 26.29 7.71
C GLN A 317 7.68 26.41 7.40
N VAL A 318 7.21 27.60 7.03
CA VAL A 318 5.83 27.86 6.57
C VAL A 318 5.90 28.70 5.30
N ILE A 319 5.39 28.17 4.20
CA ILE A 319 5.44 28.80 2.88
C ILE A 319 4.04 28.83 2.32
N GLY A 320 3.65 29.96 1.74
CA GLY A 320 2.32 30.13 1.15
C GLY A 320 2.13 31.49 0.48
N TRP A 321 0.88 31.85 0.25
CA TRP A 321 0.50 33.15 -0.29
C TRP A 321 -0.87 33.61 0.20
N HIS A 322 -1.10 34.93 0.16
CA HIS A 322 -2.34 35.59 0.53
C HIS A 322 -2.58 36.82 -0.37
N ALA A 323 -3.57 36.73 -1.26
CA ALA A 323 -4.05 37.82 -2.09
C ALA A 323 -5.27 38.50 -1.46
N SER A 324 -5.18 39.83 -1.24
CA SER A 324 -6.26 40.64 -0.67
C SER A 324 -6.55 41.91 -1.49
N SER A 325 -7.81 42.20 -1.77
CA SER A 325 -8.28 43.48 -2.35
C SER A 325 -8.32 44.61 -1.32
N ASN A 326 -8.34 44.25 -0.03
CA ASN A 326 -8.37 45.16 1.12
C ASN A 326 -6.97 45.54 1.63
N TYR A 327 -5.92 45.07 0.95
CA TYR A 327 -4.57 45.60 1.14
C TYR A 327 -4.53 47.11 0.81
N GLU A 328 -3.84 47.87 1.65
CA GLU A 328 -3.48 49.27 1.39
C GLU A 328 -1.97 49.44 1.48
N GLN A 329 -1.42 50.34 0.68
CA GLN A 329 0.01 50.64 0.71
C GLN A 329 0.44 51.06 2.12
N GLY A 330 1.49 50.42 2.64
CA GLY A 330 2.01 50.65 3.99
C GLY A 330 1.46 49.69 5.04
N MET A 331 0.56 48.76 4.69
CA MET A 331 0.21 47.66 5.59
C MET A 331 1.36 46.67 5.73
N HIS A 332 1.49 46.13 6.94
CA HIS A 332 2.42 45.06 7.32
C HIS A 332 1.78 43.69 7.05
N HIS A 333 2.60 42.72 6.65
CA HIS A 333 2.18 41.34 6.42
C HIS A 333 2.72 40.44 7.53
N PHE A 334 1.84 39.89 8.35
CA PHE A 334 2.21 39.01 9.45
C PHE A 334 1.78 37.57 9.18
N ILE A 335 2.65 36.63 9.55
CA ILE A 335 2.28 35.23 9.72
C ILE A 335 2.25 34.93 11.20
N ILE A 336 1.09 34.45 11.66
CA ILE A 336 0.82 34.11 13.05
C ILE A 336 0.56 32.60 13.10
N LEU A 337 1.26 31.93 14.01
CA LEU A 337 1.13 30.49 14.25
C LEU A 337 0.44 30.31 15.59
N LEU A 338 -0.71 29.65 15.56
CA LEU A 338 -1.49 29.34 16.75
C LEU A 338 -1.51 27.82 16.97
N ASP A 339 -1.62 27.39 18.21
CA ASP A 339 -2.03 26.03 18.53
C ASP A 339 -3.53 25.91 18.19
N ALA A 340 -3.88 25.07 17.23
CA ALA A 340 -5.26 24.98 16.74
C ALA A 340 -6.24 24.50 17.81
N ASN A 341 -5.76 23.78 18.83
CA ASN A 341 -6.59 23.25 19.91
C ASN A 341 -6.82 24.30 20.99
N THR A 342 -5.76 24.97 21.46
CA THR A 342 -5.87 25.95 22.56
C THR A 342 -6.16 27.36 22.08
N LYS A 343 -5.99 27.63 20.78
CA LYS A 343 -5.99 28.97 20.14
C LYS A 343 -4.91 29.91 20.69
N GLY A 344 -3.97 29.40 21.49
CA GLY A 344 -2.85 30.16 22.00
C GLY A 344 -1.85 30.49 20.89
N GLU A 345 -1.36 31.72 20.88
CA GLU A 345 -0.30 32.15 19.96
C GLU A 345 1.02 31.48 20.32
N LEU A 346 1.61 30.78 19.34
CA LEU A 346 2.90 30.11 19.47
C LEU A 346 4.02 31.00 18.92
N TYR A 347 3.74 31.71 17.83
CA TYR A 347 4.72 32.55 17.17
C TYR A 347 4.05 33.56 16.25
N ARG A 348 4.72 34.70 16.05
CA ARG A 348 4.31 35.75 15.15
C ARG A 348 5.53 36.43 14.58
N GLN A 349 5.51 36.68 13.28
CA GLN A 349 6.57 37.43 12.61
C GLN A 349 6.02 38.19 11.41
N GLU A 350 6.50 39.42 11.24
CA GLU A 350 6.33 40.16 10.00
C GLU A 350 7.17 39.51 8.90
N VAL A 351 6.54 39.21 7.78
CA VAL A 351 7.17 38.59 6.62
C VAL A 351 7.30 39.61 5.49
N ASN A 352 8.39 39.50 4.75
CA ASN A 352 8.52 40.24 3.50
C ASN A 352 7.76 39.51 2.40
N GLY A 353 7.02 40.27 1.58
CA GLY A 353 6.31 39.75 0.42
C GLY A 353 7.28 39.07 -0.56
N VAL A 354 6.95 37.85 -0.95
CA VAL A 354 7.64 37.07 -1.98
C VAL A 354 6.81 37.14 -3.25
N TYR A 355 7.43 37.58 -4.35
CA TYR A 355 6.71 37.68 -5.62
C TYR A 355 6.31 36.30 -6.17
N ARG A 356 5.06 36.17 -6.61
CA ARG A 356 4.39 34.96 -7.09
C ARG A 356 3.63 35.24 -8.38
N GLN A 357 4.24 34.90 -9.51
CA GLN A 357 3.68 35.11 -10.84
C GLN A 357 2.38 34.32 -11.06
N ASP A 358 2.31 33.10 -10.54
CA ASP A 358 1.15 32.23 -10.60
C ASP A 358 -0.07 32.86 -9.90
N VAL A 359 0.13 33.47 -8.73
CA VAL A 359 -0.95 34.17 -7.99
C VAL A 359 -1.35 35.46 -8.71
N GLN A 360 -0.39 36.21 -9.25
CA GLN A 360 -0.66 37.41 -10.06
C GLN A 360 -1.51 37.09 -11.31
N ASN A 361 -1.29 35.93 -11.95
CA ASN A 361 -2.04 35.52 -13.13
C ASN A 361 -3.50 35.19 -12.81
N VAL A 362 -3.77 34.61 -11.63
CA VAL A 362 -5.12 34.25 -11.19
C VAL A 362 -5.90 35.47 -10.68
N TYR A 363 -5.24 36.39 -9.99
CA TYR A 363 -5.86 37.59 -9.42
C TYR A 363 -5.21 38.88 -9.97
N PRO A 364 -5.31 39.16 -11.28
CA PRO A 364 -4.53 40.21 -11.93
C PRO A 364 -4.86 41.63 -11.47
N ASN A 365 -6.08 41.84 -10.96
CA ASN A 365 -6.57 43.16 -10.54
C ASN A 365 -6.54 43.36 -9.02
N THR A 366 -6.07 42.38 -8.25
CA THR A 366 -6.02 42.43 -6.79
C THR A 366 -4.73 43.11 -6.33
N LYS A 367 -4.85 44.10 -5.42
CA LYS A 367 -3.76 45.03 -5.06
C LYS A 367 -2.44 44.38 -4.64
N ILE A 368 -2.48 43.23 -3.95
CA ILE A 368 -1.28 42.54 -3.45
C ILE A 368 -1.09 41.13 -4.02
N SER A 369 -1.85 40.71 -5.04
CA SER A 369 -1.86 39.32 -5.51
C SER A 369 -0.47 38.76 -5.83
N GLY A 370 0.30 39.44 -6.68
CA GLY A 370 1.65 39.00 -7.01
C GLY A 370 2.65 39.10 -5.86
N TRP A 371 2.45 39.97 -4.87
CA TRP A 371 3.41 40.20 -3.78
C TRP A 371 3.00 39.57 -2.45
N GLY A 372 1.86 38.88 -2.42
CA GLY A 372 1.31 38.28 -1.21
C GLY A 372 1.91 36.93 -0.82
N GLY A 373 2.94 36.45 -1.53
CA GLY A 373 3.69 35.26 -1.15
C GLY A 373 4.46 35.48 0.15
N PHE A 374 4.66 34.42 0.94
CA PHE A 374 5.44 34.48 2.17
C PHE A 374 6.26 33.21 2.41
N SER A 375 7.36 33.38 3.13
CA SER A 375 8.22 32.30 3.60
C SER A 375 8.70 32.62 5.02
N LEU A 376 8.27 31.82 5.98
CA LEU A 376 8.57 31.96 7.40
C LEU A 376 9.46 30.80 7.87
N ALA A 377 10.51 31.12 8.62
CA ALA A 377 11.33 30.14 9.35
C ALA A 377 11.21 30.41 10.86
N ALA A 378 10.16 29.89 11.49
CA ALA A 378 9.92 30.08 12.92
C ALA A 378 10.93 29.25 13.75
N PRO A 379 11.73 29.87 14.64
CA PRO A 379 12.74 29.16 15.42
C PRO A 379 12.11 28.31 16.52
N ASN A 380 12.92 27.40 17.08
CA ASN A 380 12.52 26.50 18.18
C ASN A 380 11.37 25.58 17.80
N SER A 381 11.61 24.77 16.76
CA SER A 381 10.69 23.75 16.23
C SER A 381 10.02 22.88 17.30
N ALA A 382 10.67 22.65 18.44
CA ALA A 382 10.12 21.94 19.60
C ALA A 382 8.81 22.54 20.14
N ASN A 383 8.57 23.84 19.95
CA ASN A 383 7.33 24.50 20.35
C ASN A 383 6.14 24.15 19.46
N PHE A 384 6.38 23.61 18.27
CA PHE A 384 5.36 23.29 17.26
C PHE A 384 5.23 21.79 17.03
N ALA A 385 6.32 21.04 17.16
CA ALA A 385 6.36 19.62 16.90
C ALA A 385 5.37 18.84 17.80
N GLY A 386 4.59 17.95 17.20
CA GLY A 386 3.51 17.22 17.88
C GLY A 386 2.19 17.98 18.02
N LYS A 387 2.09 19.24 17.56
CA LYS A 387 0.87 20.06 17.65
C LYS A 387 0.12 20.14 16.32
N SER A 388 -1.13 20.60 16.40
CA SER A 388 -1.90 21.08 15.25
C SER A 388 -1.68 22.58 15.11
N ILE A 389 -1.10 23.01 13.99
CA ILE A 389 -0.71 24.41 13.76
C ILE A 389 -1.75 25.10 12.89
N GLN A 390 -2.42 26.09 13.46
CA GLN A 390 -3.30 27.00 12.74
C GLN A 390 -2.47 28.19 12.27
N VAL A 391 -2.31 28.32 10.95
CA VAL A 391 -1.62 29.47 10.35
C VAL A 391 -2.64 30.57 10.09
N VAL A 392 -2.29 31.81 10.40
CA VAL A 392 -3.04 33.00 10.03
C VAL A 392 -2.12 33.93 9.27
N SER A 393 -2.55 34.34 8.07
CA SER A 393 -1.90 35.43 7.34
C SER A 393 -2.72 36.70 7.52
N ARG A 394 -2.08 37.77 7.97
CA ARG A 394 -2.73 39.04 8.30
C ARG A 394 -2.07 40.20 7.57
N TYR A 395 -2.88 41.04 6.93
CA TYR A 395 -2.49 42.40 6.59
C TYR A 395 -3.05 43.37 7.63
N THR A 396 -2.23 44.28 8.15
CA THR A 396 -2.66 45.27 9.16
C THR A 396 -1.84 46.55 9.09
N LYS A 397 -2.42 47.67 9.51
CA LYS A 397 -1.72 48.95 9.65
C LYS A 397 -0.86 49.01 10.92
N ASN A 398 -1.04 48.08 11.87
CA ASN A 398 -0.25 48.06 13.10
C ASN A 398 1.10 47.36 12.90
N THR A 399 2.17 47.99 13.36
CA THR A 399 3.54 47.46 13.33
C THR A 399 3.77 46.26 14.26
N ASN A 400 2.85 45.98 15.18
CA ASN A 400 2.92 44.82 16.08
C ASN A 400 2.11 43.61 15.58
N GLY A 401 1.42 43.74 14.43
CA GLY A 401 0.58 42.68 13.88
C GLY A 401 -0.83 42.58 14.50
N GLU A 402 -1.21 43.47 15.41
CA GLU A 402 -2.58 43.50 15.94
C GLU A 402 -3.58 43.99 14.88
N PRO A 403 -4.85 43.57 14.92
CA PRO A 403 -5.82 43.97 13.90
C PRO A 403 -6.02 45.50 13.84
N ASN A 404 -5.85 46.11 12.66
CA ASN A 404 -6.17 47.51 12.37
C ASN A 404 -6.25 47.73 10.86
N GLY A 405 -7.46 47.56 10.31
CA GLY A 405 -7.67 47.46 8.85
C GLY A 405 -7.04 46.20 8.25
N GLY A 406 -7.16 46.04 6.93
CA GLY A 406 -6.69 44.87 6.19
C GLY A 406 -7.58 43.64 6.39
N GLU A 407 -7.03 42.45 6.12
CA GLU A 407 -7.75 41.18 6.18
C GLU A 407 -6.90 40.05 6.76
N ASP A 408 -7.58 39.08 7.36
CA ASP A 408 -7.02 37.81 7.81
C ASP A 408 -7.46 36.69 6.89
N ILE A 409 -6.54 35.75 6.65
CA ILE A 409 -6.86 34.41 6.19
C ILE A 409 -6.44 33.41 7.23
N TRP A 410 -7.40 32.57 7.60
CA TRP A 410 -7.23 31.44 8.49
C TRP A 410 -7.12 30.19 7.63
N PHE A 411 -5.92 29.61 7.56
CA PHE A 411 -5.70 28.39 6.78
C PHE A 411 -6.18 27.15 7.54
N ASN A 412 -6.42 26.03 6.87
CA ASN A 412 -6.75 24.82 7.61
C ASN A 412 -5.57 24.41 8.53
N PRO A 413 -5.83 23.94 9.76
CA PRO A 413 -4.78 23.45 10.64
C PRO A 413 -3.97 22.33 10.02
N VAL A 414 -2.65 22.34 10.23
CA VAL A 414 -1.76 21.26 9.82
C VAL A 414 -1.18 20.54 11.01
N ASN A 415 -1.34 19.22 11.06
CA ASN A 415 -0.85 18.38 12.14
C ASN A 415 0.62 18.02 11.90
N LEU A 416 1.49 18.39 12.84
CA LEU A 416 2.89 17.99 12.84
C LEU A 416 3.05 16.73 13.69
N ASN A 417 2.61 15.59 13.17
CA ASN A 417 2.54 14.31 13.89
C ASN A 417 3.20 13.15 13.15
N THR A 418 4.19 13.43 12.30
CA THR A 418 4.91 12.38 11.57
C THR A 418 5.52 11.39 12.55
N ASN A 419 5.38 10.09 12.27
CA ASN A 419 5.95 9.01 13.08
C ASN A 419 6.48 7.90 12.16
N ALA A 420 7.79 7.88 11.92
CA ALA A 420 8.45 6.95 11.01
C ALA A 420 9.66 6.31 11.68
N ALA A 421 9.94 5.04 11.36
CA ALA A 421 11.07 4.33 11.91
C ALA A 421 11.50 3.16 11.02
N TYR A 422 12.72 2.67 11.21
CA TYR A 422 13.21 1.44 10.58
C TYR A 422 14.28 0.77 11.45
N LEU A 423 14.36 -0.57 11.38
CA LEU A 423 15.44 -1.36 12.00
C LEU A 423 16.53 -1.66 10.98
N ASP A 424 17.73 -1.15 11.22
CA ASP A 424 18.91 -1.47 10.42
C ASP A 424 19.43 -2.88 10.76
N ASN A 425 19.31 -3.30 12.03
CA ASN A 425 19.70 -4.63 12.51
C ASN A 425 18.75 -5.13 13.60
N PHE A 426 18.37 -6.41 13.53
CA PHE A 426 17.62 -7.10 14.56
C PHE A 426 17.98 -8.59 14.51
N ASN A 427 19.22 -8.91 14.84
CA ASN A 427 19.78 -10.25 14.68
C ASN A 427 20.57 -10.68 15.91
N VAL A 428 20.57 -11.99 16.15
CA VAL A 428 21.51 -12.62 17.07
C VAL A 428 22.94 -12.34 16.61
N ASN A 429 23.85 -12.18 17.56
CA ASN A 429 25.29 -12.15 17.35
C ASN A 429 25.92 -13.26 18.20
N ALA A 430 26.30 -14.35 17.54
CA ALA A 430 26.86 -15.53 18.18
C ALA A 430 28.24 -15.29 18.80
N ALA A 431 28.99 -14.28 18.35
CA ALA A 431 30.33 -13.99 18.86
C ALA A 431 30.29 -13.33 20.24
N THR A 432 29.31 -12.46 20.46
CA THR A 432 29.12 -11.74 21.71
C THR A 432 28.03 -12.34 22.58
N ASN A 433 27.30 -13.35 22.09
CA ASN A 433 26.14 -13.93 22.74
C ASN A 433 25.06 -12.88 23.08
N THR A 434 24.84 -11.96 22.13
CA THR A 434 23.87 -10.85 22.25
C THR A 434 22.83 -10.89 21.13
N LEU A 435 21.72 -10.20 21.35
CA LEU A 435 20.79 -9.74 20.34
C LEU A 435 21.15 -8.28 20.03
N ASP A 436 21.61 -8.04 18.81
CA ASP A 436 22.02 -6.73 18.34
C ASP A 436 20.85 -6.04 17.64
N ILE A 437 20.49 -4.86 18.12
CA ILE A 437 19.34 -4.08 17.69
C ILE A 437 19.81 -2.68 17.36
N SER A 438 19.64 -2.27 16.11
CA SER A 438 19.95 -0.91 15.68
C SER A 438 18.90 -0.43 14.69
N GLY A 439 18.70 0.88 14.64
CA GLY A 439 17.68 1.47 13.78
C GLY A 439 17.58 2.97 13.97
N TRP A 440 16.47 3.52 13.52
CA TRP A 440 16.09 4.91 13.75
C TRP A 440 14.59 5.06 13.96
N HIS A 441 14.20 6.05 14.75
CA HIS A 441 12.80 6.44 14.98
C HIS A 441 12.70 7.97 14.93
N ALA A 442 12.17 8.49 13.84
CA ALA A 442 11.95 9.91 13.60
C ALA A 442 10.47 10.26 13.81
N THR A 443 10.18 11.10 14.81
CA THR A 443 8.83 11.55 15.12
C THR A 443 8.78 13.00 15.58
N ASP A 444 7.79 13.75 15.12
CA ASP A 444 7.54 15.13 15.58
C ASP A 444 7.12 15.14 17.06
N GLN A 445 6.56 14.02 17.53
CA GLN A 445 6.15 13.86 18.91
C GLN A 445 7.33 13.59 19.85
N SER A 446 8.58 13.49 19.41
CA SER A 446 9.69 13.35 20.37
C SER A 446 10.02 14.66 21.10
N ALA A 447 9.47 15.81 20.67
CA ALA A 447 9.65 17.08 21.35
C ALA A 447 9.12 17.03 22.79
N GLY A 448 9.93 17.50 23.75
CA GLY A 448 9.63 17.41 25.18
C GLY A 448 9.72 16.00 25.79
N ARG A 449 10.10 14.99 25.00
CA ARG A 449 10.24 13.59 25.41
C ARG A 449 11.71 13.17 25.35
N ASN A 450 12.46 13.57 26.37
CA ASN A 450 13.92 13.52 26.37
C ASN A 450 14.53 12.12 26.58
N HIS A 451 13.71 11.13 26.94
CA HIS A 451 14.16 9.76 27.16
C HIS A 451 13.76 8.88 25.97
N HIS A 452 14.74 8.18 25.38
CA HIS A 452 14.51 7.25 24.28
C HIS A 452 14.72 5.83 24.79
N PHE A 453 13.71 4.99 24.71
CA PHE A 453 13.75 3.60 25.13
C PHE A 453 13.59 2.66 23.94
N ILE A 454 14.32 1.55 23.99
CA ILE A 454 14.04 0.37 23.19
C ILE A 454 13.46 -0.67 24.14
N ILE A 455 12.26 -1.14 23.83
CA ILE A 455 11.54 -2.12 24.62
C ILE A 455 11.47 -3.41 23.79
N LEU A 456 11.84 -4.52 24.44
CA LEU A 456 11.65 -5.85 23.90
C LEU A 456 10.34 -6.41 24.43
N PHE A 457 9.46 -6.79 23.51
CA PHE A 457 8.13 -7.28 23.81
C PHE A 457 7.93 -8.68 23.23
N ASP A 458 7.45 -9.61 24.06
CA ASP A 458 7.02 -10.94 23.61
C ASP A 458 5.56 -10.84 23.19
N ALA A 459 5.34 -10.68 21.88
CA ALA A 459 4.00 -10.54 21.30
C ALA A 459 3.19 -11.83 21.41
N SER A 460 3.85 -12.99 21.47
CA SER A 460 3.17 -14.29 21.66
C SER A 460 2.57 -14.41 23.06
N LYS A 461 3.19 -13.80 24.08
CA LYS A 461 2.74 -13.85 25.48
C LYS A 461 2.18 -12.53 25.99
N ASN A 462 2.09 -11.51 25.14
CA ASN A 462 1.63 -10.16 25.47
C ASN A 462 2.32 -9.59 26.72
N ARG A 463 3.66 -9.62 26.77
CA ARG A 463 4.44 -9.14 27.92
C ARG A 463 5.73 -8.44 27.51
N GLU A 464 6.12 -7.44 28.29
CA GLU A 464 7.43 -6.81 28.19
C GLU A 464 8.53 -7.74 28.73
N LEU A 465 9.60 -7.92 27.96
CA LEU A 465 10.80 -8.69 28.34
C LEU A 465 11.86 -7.81 28.98
N GLY A 466 11.94 -6.55 28.55
CA GLY A 466 12.88 -5.59 29.08
C GLY A 466 12.78 -4.26 28.36
N ARG A 467 13.27 -3.23 29.04
CA ARG A 467 13.27 -1.84 28.57
C ARG A 467 14.63 -1.23 28.83
N TYR A 468 15.16 -0.58 27.81
CA TYR A 468 16.52 -0.11 27.79
C TYR A 468 16.52 1.33 27.32
N GLU A 469 16.95 2.25 28.18
CA GLU A 469 17.19 3.62 27.76
C GLU A 469 18.41 3.66 26.83
N VAL A 470 18.28 4.32 25.68
CA VAL A 470 19.32 4.42 24.66
C VAL A 470 19.62 5.89 24.38
N ASN A 471 20.90 6.16 24.10
CA ASN A 471 21.30 7.46 23.60
C ASN A 471 20.95 7.56 22.11
N SER A 472 20.27 8.64 21.73
CA SER A 472 19.97 8.90 20.33
C SER A 472 21.24 9.27 19.56
N THR A 473 21.43 8.65 18.40
CA THR A 473 22.60 8.79 17.53
C THR A 473 22.26 9.54 16.25
N ILE A 474 23.29 10.09 15.61
CA ILE A 474 23.13 10.96 14.44
C ILE A 474 22.75 10.14 13.20
N ARG A 475 21.75 10.62 12.44
CA ARG A 475 21.29 10.03 11.18
C ARG A 475 21.08 11.08 10.10
N ASN A 476 22.18 11.45 9.44
CA ASN A 476 22.18 12.47 8.37
C ASN A 476 21.41 12.01 7.12
N ASP A 477 21.39 10.70 6.87
CA ASP A 477 20.59 10.07 5.82
C ASP A 477 19.09 10.25 6.07
N VAL A 478 18.62 10.03 7.30
CA VAL A 478 17.22 10.23 7.69
C VAL A 478 16.84 11.70 7.60
N ALA A 479 17.68 12.62 8.10
CA ALA A 479 17.43 14.07 8.03
C ALA A 479 17.36 14.66 6.62
N LYS A 480 17.94 13.98 5.62
CA LYS A 480 17.85 14.40 4.22
C LYS A 480 16.50 14.05 3.58
N VAL A 481 15.87 12.98 4.05
CA VAL A 481 14.64 12.42 3.48
C VAL A 481 13.41 12.87 4.27
N TYR A 482 13.53 12.95 5.59
CA TYR A 482 12.42 13.21 6.49
C TYR A 482 12.52 14.61 7.10
N ASN A 483 11.50 15.42 6.86
CA ASN A 483 11.32 16.74 7.49
C ASN A 483 10.62 16.61 8.85
N VAL A 484 11.28 15.92 9.78
CA VAL A 484 10.74 15.55 11.10
C VAL A 484 11.65 16.08 12.19
N TYR A 485 11.08 16.53 13.32
CA TYR A 485 11.80 17.22 14.41
C TYR A 485 13.14 16.56 14.82
N ASN A 486 13.14 15.27 15.14
CA ASN A 486 14.34 14.57 15.59
C ASN A 486 15.05 13.78 14.46
N ALA A 487 14.73 13.99 13.19
CA ALA A 487 15.25 13.16 12.08
C ALA A 487 16.79 13.00 12.12
N GLY A 488 17.53 14.09 12.39
CA GLY A 488 18.99 14.08 12.49
C GLY A 488 19.58 13.40 13.72
N LYS A 489 18.76 13.13 14.75
CA LYS A 489 19.12 12.43 15.99
C LYS A 489 18.10 11.34 16.31
N SER A 490 17.74 10.55 15.30
CA SER A 490 16.71 9.51 15.38
C SER A 490 17.30 8.12 15.62
N GLY A 491 18.61 7.94 15.42
CA GLY A 491 19.24 6.62 15.45
C GLY A 491 19.35 6.04 16.85
N PHE A 492 19.42 4.71 16.97
CA PHE A 492 19.68 4.01 18.22
C PHE A 492 20.46 2.71 17.97
N ASN A 493 21.17 2.26 19.01
CA ASN A 493 21.88 0.99 19.05
C ASN A 493 21.72 0.39 20.44
N LEU A 494 21.45 -0.91 20.51
CA LEU A 494 21.29 -1.68 21.72
C LEU A 494 21.83 -3.09 21.52
N GLN A 495 22.54 -3.60 22.52
CA GLN A 495 22.89 -5.01 22.64
C GLN A 495 22.25 -5.56 23.91
N VAL A 496 21.54 -6.67 23.78
CA VAL A 496 20.92 -7.37 24.91
C VAL A 496 21.49 -8.78 24.99
N ASN A 497 21.88 -9.24 26.17
CA ASN A 497 22.34 -10.62 26.33
C ASN A 497 21.24 -11.61 25.91
N LEU A 498 21.62 -12.64 25.16
CA LEU A 498 20.69 -13.69 24.80
C LEU A 498 20.17 -14.39 26.05
N SER A 499 18.87 -14.65 26.06
CA SER A 499 18.20 -15.39 27.13
C SER A 499 17.17 -16.33 26.55
N PRO A 500 16.78 -17.39 27.27
CA PRO A 500 15.70 -18.28 26.85
C PRO A 500 14.40 -17.55 26.50
N ALA A 501 14.11 -16.40 27.10
CA ALA A 501 12.88 -15.65 26.83
C ALA A 501 12.82 -14.99 25.43
N LEU A 502 13.96 -14.87 24.73
CA LEU A 502 14.06 -14.22 23.42
C LEU A 502 13.95 -15.19 22.23
N ILE A 503 13.93 -16.50 22.49
CA ILE A 503 14.03 -17.53 21.43
C ILE A 503 12.69 -18.19 21.20
N GLY A 504 12.35 -18.54 19.96
CA GLY A 504 11.13 -19.30 19.62
C GLY A 504 9.78 -18.59 19.79
N ASP A 505 9.73 -17.41 20.41
CA ASP A 505 8.54 -16.56 20.51
C ASP A 505 8.60 -15.38 19.51
N ASN A 506 7.49 -14.68 19.32
CA ASN A 506 7.43 -13.49 18.45
C ASN A 506 7.97 -12.28 19.21
N ILE A 507 9.25 -11.98 19.02
CA ILE A 507 9.90 -10.86 19.69
C ILE A 507 9.73 -9.60 18.84
N GLN A 508 9.19 -8.57 19.46
CA GLN A 508 8.94 -7.28 18.83
C GLN A 508 9.80 -6.23 19.50
N VAL A 509 10.34 -5.32 18.69
CA VAL A 509 11.01 -4.12 19.18
C VAL A 509 10.00 -2.98 19.19
N ILE A 510 10.00 -2.20 20.26
CA ILE A 510 9.26 -0.94 20.34
C ILE A 510 10.30 0.15 20.61
N SER A 511 10.31 1.19 19.77
CA SER A 511 11.07 2.40 20.07
C SER A 511 10.11 3.42 20.67
N ARG A 512 10.45 3.94 21.85
CA ARG A 512 9.62 4.84 22.64
C ARG A 512 10.38 6.12 22.95
N TYR A 513 9.80 7.28 22.65
CA TYR A 513 10.21 8.54 23.28
C TYR A 513 9.28 8.85 24.45
N SER A 514 9.82 9.17 25.62
CA SER A 514 9.06 9.51 26.83
C SER A 514 9.59 10.76 27.51
N ASN A 515 8.72 11.48 28.21
CA ASN A 515 9.11 12.60 29.08
C ASN A 515 9.52 12.15 30.49
N SER A 516 9.41 10.86 30.81
CA SER A 516 9.75 10.30 32.13
C SER A 516 10.95 9.37 32.04
N SER A 517 11.82 9.39 33.05
CA SER A 517 13.01 8.55 33.15
C SER A 517 12.71 7.07 33.32
N ASN A 518 11.49 6.70 33.71
CA ASN A 518 11.05 5.31 33.73
C ASN A 518 10.38 4.87 32.41
N GLY A 519 10.16 5.78 31.46
CA GLY A 519 9.49 5.48 30.19
C GLY A 519 7.96 5.38 30.24
N GLU A 520 7.33 5.60 31.40
CA GLU A 520 5.87 5.46 31.63
C GLU A 520 5.12 6.81 31.71
N GLY A 521 5.78 7.92 31.36
CA GLY A 521 5.14 9.23 31.31
C GLY A 521 4.26 9.43 30.06
N SER A 522 4.21 10.65 29.53
CA SER A 522 3.69 10.86 28.18
C SER A 522 4.72 10.35 27.17
N TYR A 523 4.30 9.45 26.30
CA TYR A 523 5.18 8.81 25.32
C TYR A 523 4.58 8.74 23.92
N VAL A 524 5.46 8.48 22.95
CA VAL A 524 5.12 8.08 21.58
C VAL A 524 5.91 6.82 21.25
N ASP A 525 5.23 5.84 20.67
CA ASP A 525 5.80 4.57 20.30
C ASP A 525 5.84 4.39 18.79
N TYR A 526 6.85 3.65 18.34
CA TYR A 526 6.84 2.96 17.08
C TYR A 526 7.03 1.46 17.31
N TRP A 527 6.10 0.68 16.80
CA TRP A 527 6.08 -0.78 16.91
C TRP A 527 6.65 -1.37 15.63
N PHE A 528 7.84 -1.99 15.72
CA PHE A 528 8.44 -2.67 14.57
C PHE A 528 7.77 -4.01 14.31
N ALA A 529 7.94 -4.61 13.13
CA ALA A 529 7.43 -5.95 12.87
C ALA A 529 8.09 -6.99 13.81
N PRO A 530 7.33 -7.97 14.34
CA PRO A 530 7.89 -9.01 15.19
C PRO A 530 8.79 -9.97 14.40
N LYS A 531 9.74 -10.61 15.09
CA LYS A 531 10.64 -11.63 14.55
C LYS A 531 10.74 -12.81 15.50
N THR A 532 10.78 -14.01 14.93
CA THR A 532 10.99 -15.26 15.67
C THR A 532 12.41 -15.78 15.40
N PHE A 533 13.11 -16.21 16.46
CA PHE A 533 14.45 -16.80 16.36
C PHE A 533 14.34 -18.32 16.51
N THR A 534 14.41 -19.04 15.38
CA THR A 534 14.20 -20.50 15.30
C THR A 534 15.14 -21.20 14.30
N ALA A 535 16.24 -20.54 13.92
CA ALA A 535 17.16 -21.11 12.95
C ALA A 535 17.73 -22.45 13.46
N ASN A 536 17.90 -23.41 12.55
CA ASN A 536 18.52 -24.72 12.80
C ASN A 536 19.25 -25.16 11.52
N GLN A 537 20.57 -25.06 11.54
CA GLN A 537 21.46 -25.44 10.44
C GLN A 537 22.41 -26.53 10.94
N SER A 538 22.79 -27.46 10.07
CA SER A 538 23.65 -28.56 10.47
C SER A 538 24.38 -29.17 9.28
N TYR A 539 25.47 -29.88 9.58
CA TYR A 539 26.17 -30.73 8.62
C TYR A 539 26.91 -31.86 9.34
N LEU A 540 27.00 -33.01 8.68
CA LEU A 540 27.73 -34.16 9.17
C LEU A 540 29.09 -34.21 8.46
N ASP A 541 30.16 -34.02 9.21
CA ASP A 541 31.51 -33.98 8.65
C ASP A 541 32.01 -35.39 8.35
N LYS A 542 31.78 -36.35 9.26
CA LYS A 542 32.38 -37.68 9.18
C LYS A 542 31.59 -38.74 9.94
N VAL A 543 31.55 -39.95 9.36
CA VAL A 543 31.12 -41.19 10.00
C VAL A 543 32.11 -42.29 9.62
N GLU A 544 32.82 -42.85 10.61
CA GLU A 544 33.82 -43.89 10.39
C GLU A 544 33.53 -45.12 11.24
N PHE A 545 33.30 -46.25 10.56
CA PHE A 545 33.06 -47.54 11.19
C PHE A 545 34.37 -48.30 11.40
N SER A 546 34.64 -48.64 12.64
CA SER A 546 35.64 -49.64 13.07
C SER A 546 34.94 -50.93 13.53
N ASN A 547 35.67 -52.01 13.79
CA ASN A 547 35.06 -53.29 14.18
C ASN A 547 34.18 -53.19 15.44
N ASN A 548 34.62 -52.41 16.43
CA ASN A 548 33.98 -52.29 17.74
C ASN A 548 33.50 -50.88 18.08
N GLN A 549 33.65 -49.92 17.16
CA GLN A 549 33.35 -48.52 17.39
C GLN A 549 32.86 -47.83 16.12
N VAL A 550 32.10 -46.74 16.28
CA VAL A 550 31.84 -45.79 15.21
C VAL A 550 32.18 -44.39 15.70
N HIS A 551 33.02 -43.69 14.95
CA HIS A 551 33.39 -42.29 15.18
C HIS A 551 32.50 -41.39 14.33
N VAL A 552 31.97 -40.33 14.94
CA VAL A 552 31.04 -39.41 14.30
C VAL A 552 31.42 -37.98 14.68
N SER A 553 31.53 -37.12 13.68
CA SER A 553 31.71 -35.67 13.90
C SER A 553 30.91 -34.84 12.90
N GLY A 554 30.57 -33.62 13.32
CA GLY A 554 29.72 -32.71 12.58
C GLY A 554 29.41 -31.46 13.39
N TRP A 555 28.38 -30.74 12.98
CA TRP A 555 27.89 -29.58 13.72
C TRP A 555 26.38 -29.36 13.56
N GLN A 556 25.79 -28.72 14.56
CA GLN A 556 24.42 -28.21 14.55
C GLN A 556 24.39 -26.81 15.20
N ALA A 557 24.13 -25.79 14.40
CA ALA A 557 23.88 -24.43 14.87
C ALA A 557 22.36 -24.21 14.97
N ALA A 558 21.84 -23.99 16.17
CA ALA A 558 20.41 -23.78 16.39
C ALA A 558 20.14 -22.69 17.44
N ASP A 559 19.22 -21.77 17.15
CA ASP A 559 18.82 -20.71 18.11
C ASP A 559 18.25 -21.31 19.41
N ASN A 560 17.51 -22.42 19.28
CA ASN A 560 16.92 -23.14 20.40
C ASN A 560 17.94 -23.70 21.38
N SER A 561 19.24 -23.78 21.03
CA SER A 561 20.29 -24.22 21.96
C SER A 561 20.37 -23.34 23.23
N VAL A 562 19.90 -22.09 23.15
CA VAL A 562 19.81 -21.18 24.31
C VAL A 562 18.81 -21.71 25.35
N LYS A 563 17.68 -22.30 24.91
CA LYS A 563 16.68 -22.96 25.77
C LYS A 563 17.06 -24.41 26.08
N GLN A 564 17.74 -25.08 25.16
CA GLN A 564 17.97 -26.51 25.13
C GLN A 564 19.46 -26.83 25.30
N GLN A 565 19.97 -26.71 26.52
CA GLN A 565 21.40 -26.71 26.79
C GLN A 565 22.08 -28.09 26.75
N ASN A 566 21.32 -29.18 26.66
CA ASN A 566 21.87 -30.53 26.62
C ASN A 566 22.02 -31.01 25.17
N HIS A 567 23.27 -31.13 24.71
CA HIS A 567 23.58 -31.64 23.37
C HIS A 567 23.79 -33.15 23.41
N PHE A 568 23.09 -33.88 22.54
CA PHE A 568 23.22 -35.31 22.36
C PHE A 568 23.53 -35.65 20.91
N VAL A 569 24.35 -36.67 20.72
CA VAL A 569 24.46 -37.38 19.44
C VAL A 569 23.83 -38.75 19.62
N ILE A 570 23.01 -39.17 18.66
CA ILE A 570 22.25 -40.41 18.70
C ILE A 570 22.55 -41.21 17.43
N LEU A 571 22.81 -42.50 17.60
CA LEU A 571 22.85 -43.47 16.51
C LEU A 571 21.50 -44.16 16.41
N TYR A 572 20.87 -44.04 15.26
CA TYR A 572 19.58 -44.62 14.96
C TYR A 572 19.71 -45.61 13.80
N ASP A 573 19.26 -46.84 13.98
CA ASP A 573 19.14 -47.82 12.92
C ASP A 573 17.88 -47.53 12.10
N ALA A 574 18.06 -46.92 10.94
CA ALA A 574 16.96 -46.61 10.03
C ALA A 574 16.38 -47.87 9.35
N THR A 575 17.09 -49.00 9.39
CA THR A 575 16.63 -50.28 8.82
C THR A 575 15.63 -50.96 9.75
N THR A 576 15.89 -50.92 11.06
CA THR A 576 15.03 -51.56 12.08
C THR A 576 14.15 -50.57 12.83
N HIS A 577 14.30 -49.27 12.56
CA HIS A 577 13.62 -48.15 13.22
C HIS A 577 13.89 -48.08 14.73
N ARG A 578 15.11 -48.39 15.16
CA ARG A 578 15.47 -48.44 16.58
C ARG A 578 16.68 -47.58 16.87
N GLU A 579 16.64 -46.91 18.02
CA GLU A 579 17.82 -46.28 18.57
C GLU A 579 18.84 -47.35 19.01
N ILE A 580 20.10 -47.17 18.60
CA ILE A 580 21.22 -48.03 18.98
C ILE A 580 21.86 -47.50 20.26
N ALA A 581 22.18 -46.21 20.26
CA ALA A 581 22.89 -45.56 21.36
C ALA A 581 22.65 -44.05 21.32
N ARG A 582 22.74 -43.42 22.49
CA ARG A 582 22.80 -41.97 22.66
C ARG A 582 23.95 -41.60 23.57
N GLN A 583 24.55 -40.45 23.33
CA GLN A 583 25.58 -39.91 24.19
C GLN A 583 25.42 -38.40 24.31
N ARG A 584 25.47 -37.88 25.54
CA ARG A 584 25.58 -36.44 25.78
C ARG A 584 26.99 -35.99 25.40
N VAL A 585 27.11 -34.93 24.63
CA VAL A 585 28.39 -34.41 24.14
C VAL A 585 28.61 -32.97 24.63
N ASN A 586 29.87 -32.58 24.74
CA ASN A 586 30.23 -31.17 24.86
C ASN A 586 30.34 -30.56 23.46
N ASN A 587 29.96 -29.30 23.34
CA ASN A 587 30.11 -28.59 22.07
C ASN A 587 31.59 -28.40 21.73
N VAL A 588 31.90 -28.52 20.43
CA VAL A 588 33.22 -28.28 19.85
C VAL A 588 33.19 -26.94 19.11
N ALA A 589 34.25 -26.16 19.24
CA ALA A 589 34.35 -24.84 18.61
C ALA A 589 34.39 -24.96 17.07
N ARG A 590 33.63 -24.09 16.40
CA ARG A 590 33.52 -24.03 14.93
C ARG A 590 33.57 -22.59 14.40
N PRO A 591 34.76 -21.97 14.33
CA PRO A 591 34.91 -20.60 13.82
C PRO A 591 34.49 -20.44 12.35
N ASP A 592 34.60 -21.51 11.56
CA ASP A 592 34.12 -21.58 10.18
C ASP A 592 32.59 -21.47 10.10
N VAL A 593 31.86 -22.20 10.95
CA VAL A 593 30.40 -22.14 11.05
C VAL A 593 29.96 -20.78 11.58
N GLN A 594 30.67 -20.19 12.53
CA GLN A 594 30.37 -18.84 13.03
C GLN A 594 30.48 -17.76 11.95
N ARG A 595 31.48 -17.85 11.06
CA ARG A 595 31.60 -16.90 9.94
C ARG A 595 30.45 -17.05 8.93
N ALA A 596 30.00 -18.28 8.68
CA ALA A 596 28.92 -18.55 7.73
C ALA A 596 27.53 -18.24 8.30
N TYR A 597 27.34 -18.47 9.61
CA TYR A 597 26.06 -18.39 10.31
C TYR A 597 26.21 -17.56 11.60
N SER A 598 26.72 -16.33 11.47
CA SER A 598 27.02 -15.46 12.62
C SER A 598 25.77 -15.06 13.43
N ASN A 599 24.59 -15.22 12.82
CA ASN A 599 23.29 -14.88 13.36
C ASN A 599 22.51 -16.06 13.97
N ILE A 600 23.18 -17.18 14.26
CA ILE A 600 22.58 -18.32 14.98
C ILE A 600 23.31 -18.52 16.31
N ALA A 601 22.57 -18.58 17.41
CA ALA A 601 23.08 -18.41 18.78
C ALA A 601 24.37 -19.18 19.12
N ASN A 602 24.45 -20.48 18.81
CA ASN A 602 25.60 -21.33 19.13
C ASN A 602 26.53 -21.60 17.94
N SER A 603 26.47 -20.85 16.83
CA SER A 603 27.21 -21.23 15.62
C SER A 603 28.72 -21.42 15.82
N GLY A 604 29.35 -20.64 16.70
CA GLY A 604 30.77 -20.81 17.08
C GLY A 604 31.06 -21.97 18.03
N GLN A 605 30.04 -22.56 18.65
CA GLN A 605 30.09 -23.70 19.58
C GLN A 605 29.04 -24.75 19.16
N SER A 606 29.02 -25.09 17.87
CA SER A 606 27.99 -25.94 17.26
C SER A 606 28.48 -27.37 16.98
N GLY A 607 29.79 -27.60 17.07
CA GLY A 607 30.40 -28.87 16.70
C GLY A 607 30.13 -29.99 17.69
N PHE A 608 30.24 -31.22 17.21
CA PHE A 608 30.32 -32.42 18.03
C PHE A 608 31.37 -33.38 17.44
N ASP A 609 32.01 -34.14 18.31
CA ASP A 609 32.96 -35.20 17.96
C ASP A 609 32.82 -36.29 19.03
N VAL A 610 32.41 -37.49 18.63
CA VAL A 610 32.06 -38.56 19.55
C VAL A 610 32.34 -39.94 18.96
N THR A 611 32.72 -40.88 19.82
CA THR A 611 32.88 -42.29 19.46
C THR A 611 31.91 -43.13 20.27
N PHE A 612 31.15 -43.99 19.60
CA PHE A 612 30.27 -44.97 20.24
C PHE A 612 30.89 -46.36 20.20
N ASN A 613 30.64 -47.17 21.23
CA ASN A 613 30.82 -48.60 21.14
C ASN A 613 29.80 -49.16 20.14
N PHE A 614 30.26 -49.90 19.14
CA PHE A 614 29.45 -50.32 18.00
C PHE A 614 29.96 -51.63 17.42
N ASN A 615 29.13 -52.68 17.39
CA ASN A 615 29.50 -53.94 16.77
C ASN A 615 29.22 -53.89 15.26
N LYS A 616 30.24 -53.63 14.44
CA LYS A 616 30.08 -53.50 12.99
C LYS A 616 29.45 -54.73 12.34
N ALA A 617 29.81 -55.94 12.77
CA ALA A 617 29.29 -57.18 12.21
C ALA A 617 27.78 -57.35 12.48
N ALA A 618 27.32 -56.93 13.67
CA ALA A 618 25.91 -57.00 14.05
C ALA A 618 25.00 -56.09 13.21
N TYR A 619 25.56 -55.03 12.62
CA TYR A 619 24.83 -54.05 11.81
C TYR A 619 25.31 -54.05 10.35
N ALA A 620 26.01 -55.09 9.90
CA ALA A 620 26.56 -55.16 8.55
C ALA A 620 25.45 -54.99 7.49
N GLY A 621 25.58 -53.97 6.64
CA GLY A 621 24.58 -53.63 5.62
C GLY A 621 23.38 -52.80 6.11
N HIS A 622 23.25 -52.55 7.41
CA HIS A 622 22.20 -51.67 7.93
C HIS A 622 22.50 -50.21 7.56
N GLN A 623 21.45 -49.40 7.44
CA GLN A 623 21.52 -47.94 7.31
C GLN A 623 21.50 -47.29 8.69
N ILE A 624 22.61 -46.68 9.09
CA ILE A 624 22.74 -45.98 10.36
C ILE A 624 22.62 -44.48 10.13
N GLN A 625 21.70 -43.85 10.84
CA GLN A 625 21.45 -42.44 10.79
C GLN A 625 21.98 -41.78 12.06
N VAL A 626 22.69 -40.66 11.89
CA VAL A 626 23.13 -39.83 13.01
C VAL A 626 22.07 -38.75 13.26
N ILE A 627 21.77 -38.51 14.53
CA ILE A 627 20.93 -37.39 14.96
C ILE A 627 21.74 -36.54 15.92
N SER A 628 21.88 -35.26 15.62
CA SER A 628 22.34 -34.25 16.58
C SER A 628 21.12 -33.62 17.24
N ARG A 629 21.12 -33.48 18.56
CA ARG A 629 19.96 -33.03 19.32
C ARG A 629 20.35 -32.06 20.42
N TYR A 630 19.73 -30.88 20.41
CA TYR A 630 19.66 -30.02 21.60
C TYR A 630 18.37 -30.31 22.36
N SER A 631 18.45 -30.52 23.68
CA SER A 631 17.31 -30.82 24.56
C SER A 631 17.35 -30.00 25.85
N ASP A 632 16.18 -29.61 26.36
CA ASP A 632 16.05 -28.99 27.69
C ASP A 632 16.19 -30.03 28.83
N ALA A 633 15.87 -31.30 28.58
CA ALA A 633 16.02 -32.39 29.55
C ALA A 633 17.41 -33.03 29.52
N THR A 634 17.90 -33.41 30.71
CA THR A 634 19.15 -34.16 30.90
C THR A 634 19.11 -35.59 30.36
N SER A 635 17.93 -36.12 30.05
CA SER A 635 17.74 -37.41 29.38
C SER A 635 17.84 -37.33 27.85
N GLY A 636 17.69 -36.14 27.27
CA GLY A 636 17.55 -35.92 25.83
C GLY A 636 16.15 -36.14 25.27
N GLU A 637 15.14 -36.44 26.11
CA GLU A 637 13.74 -36.71 25.71
C GLU A 637 12.75 -35.60 26.13
N GLY A 638 13.24 -34.37 26.33
CA GLY A 638 12.39 -33.20 26.60
C GLY A 638 11.99 -32.46 25.33
N ASN A 639 11.73 -31.15 25.46
CA ASN A 639 11.60 -30.30 24.27
C ASN A 639 12.96 -30.25 23.57
N ARG A 640 12.95 -30.49 22.26
CA ARG A 640 14.19 -30.74 21.53
C ARG A 640 14.19 -30.15 20.13
N THR A 641 15.39 -29.89 19.65
CA THR A 641 15.67 -29.47 18.27
C THR A 641 16.64 -30.48 17.68
N ASP A 642 16.14 -31.27 16.74
CA ASP A 642 16.89 -32.35 16.12
C ASP A 642 17.42 -31.92 14.75
N ALA A 643 18.62 -32.38 14.43
CA ALA A 643 19.20 -32.40 13.10
C ALA A 643 19.40 -33.86 12.70
N TRP A 644 18.59 -34.31 11.74
CA TRP A 644 18.65 -35.66 11.18
C TRP A 644 19.55 -35.64 9.95
N PHE A 645 20.66 -36.37 10.00
CA PHE A 645 21.57 -36.46 8.86
C PHE A 645 21.18 -37.60 7.93
N ASN A 646 21.69 -37.62 6.70
CA ASN A 646 21.41 -38.72 5.78
C ASN A 646 21.97 -40.05 6.34
N PRO A 647 21.26 -41.19 6.18
CA PRO A 647 21.77 -42.48 6.63
C PRO A 647 23.05 -42.89 5.90
N VAL A 648 23.96 -43.55 6.61
CA VAL A 648 25.19 -44.16 6.08
C VAL A 648 25.08 -45.67 6.21
N THR A 649 25.29 -46.39 5.11
CA THR A 649 25.29 -47.85 5.12
C THR A 649 26.56 -48.38 5.79
N VAL A 650 26.41 -49.26 6.77
CA VAL A 650 27.53 -49.94 7.43
C VAL A 650 28.21 -50.85 6.39
N PRO A 651 29.52 -50.70 6.16
CA PRO A 651 30.23 -51.54 5.22
C PRO A 651 30.10 -53.02 5.61
N SER A 652 29.80 -53.86 4.63
CA SER A 652 29.73 -55.31 4.80
C SER A 652 30.62 -55.99 3.78
N ASN A 653 31.39 -56.99 4.23
CA ASN A 653 32.26 -57.78 3.39
C ASN A 653 31.70 -59.19 3.21
N ASN A 654 31.86 -59.74 2.02
CA ASN A 654 31.53 -61.13 1.69
C ASN A 654 32.57 -61.63 0.69
N GLN A 655 33.48 -62.47 1.15
CA GLN A 655 34.58 -63.04 0.40
C GLN A 655 34.52 -64.57 0.49
N GLY A 656 35.04 -65.25 -0.52
CA GLY A 656 35.07 -66.70 -0.52
C GLY A 656 36.02 -67.26 -1.57
N PHE A 657 36.51 -68.47 -1.31
CA PHE A 657 37.23 -69.25 -2.31
C PHE A 657 36.89 -70.74 -2.18
N LEU A 658 36.88 -71.43 -3.32
CA LEU A 658 36.64 -72.87 -3.38
C LEU A 658 38.00 -73.58 -3.43
N ASP A 659 38.36 -74.28 -2.35
CA ASP A 659 39.65 -74.97 -2.24
C ASP A 659 39.66 -76.26 -3.08
N SER A 660 38.53 -76.97 -3.14
CA SER A 660 38.45 -78.26 -3.80
C SER A 660 37.03 -78.59 -4.28
N PHE A 661 36.96 -79.20 -5.46
CA PHE A 661 35.75 -79.79 -6.03
C PHE A 661 36.14 -81.15 -6.62
N VAL A 662 35.86 -82.23 -5.90
CA VAL A 662 36.27 -83.58 -6.28
C VAL A 662 35.04 -84.44 -6.48
N VAL A 663 34.99 -85.14 -7.61
CA VAL A 663 33.91 -86.06 -7.97
C VAL A 663 34.49 -87.47 -7.96
N ASN A 664 33.95 -88.33 -7.09
CA ASN A 664 34.33 -89.76 -6.97
C ASN A 664 33.09 -90.64 -6.75
N ASN A 665 32.93 -91.71 -7.51
CA ASN A 665 31.86 -92.71 -7.42
C ASN A 665 30.44 -92.10 -7.35
N GLY A 666 30.17 -91.09 -8.18
CA GLY A 666 28.87 -90.38 -8.19
C GLY A 666 28.61 -89.48 -6.97
N GLN A 667 29.60 -89.27 -6.10
CA GLN A 667 29.56 -88.30 -5.02
C GLN A 667 30.51 -87.14 -5.33
N VAL A 668 30.03 -85.91 -5.17
CA VAL A 668 30.89 -84.73 -5.19
C VAL A 668 31.17 -84.27 -3.77
N THR A 669 32.44 -84.14 -3.43
CA THR A 669 32.91 -83.52 -2.20
C THR A 669 33.50 -82.17 -2.53
N VAL A 670 33.00 -81.14 -1.85
CA VAL A 670 33.46 -79.76 -2.02
C VAL A 670 33.99 -79.23 -0.69
N SER A 671 35.07 -78.47 -0.75
CA SER A 671 35.58 -77.72 0.39
C SER A 671 36.03 -76.34 -0.06
N GLY A 672 35.89 -75.37 0.83
CA GLY A 672 36.20 -73.99 0.57
C GLY A 672 36.01 -73.16 1.82
N TRP A 673 35.90 -71.85 1.63
CA TRP A 673 35.56 -70.93 2.69
C TRP A 673 34.70 -69.78 2.17
N GLN A 674 33.86 -69.24 3.06
CA GLN A 674 33.17 -67.97 2.88
C GLN A 674 33.30 -67.16 4.17
N ALA A 675 33.99 -66.03 4.08
CA ALA A 675 34.08 -65.05 5.15
C ALA A 675 33.09 -63.93 4.85
N ALA A 676 32.07 -63.75 5.70
CA ALA A 676 31.07 -62.70 5.56
C ALA A 676 30.72 -62.06 6.91
N ASP A 677 30.62 -60.73 6.96
CA ASP A 677 30.27 -60.00 8.19
C ASP A 677 28.86 -60.37 8.68
N GLN A 678 27.93 -60.58 7.76
CA GLN A 678 26.54 -60.95 8.02
C GLN A 678 26.37 -62.31 8.71
N SER A 679 27.40 -63.17 8.69
CA SER A 679 27.39 -64.45 9.41
C SER A 679 27.21 -64.29 10.93
N TYR A 680 27.43 -63.09 11.47
CA TYR A 680 27.12 -62.75 12.86
C TYR A 680 25.64 -62.98 13.21
N ASN A 681 24.72 -62.48 12.39
CA ASN A 681 23.27 -62.64 12.58
C ASN A 681 22.71 -63.85 11.80
N GLN A 682 23.41 -64.30 10.75
CA GLN A 682 23.01 -65.40 9.88
C GLN A 682 23.75 -66.70 10.24
N LYS A 683 23.38 -67.31 11.38
CA LYS A 683 24.15 -68.40 11.99
C LYS A 683 24.12 -69.73 11.25
N ASN A 684 23.17 -69.94 10.33
CA ASN A 684 23.02 -71.21 9.62
C ASN A 684 23.84 -71.20 8.33
N HIS A 685 24.87 -72.03 8.25
CA HIS A 685 25.72 -72.14 7.07
C HIS A 685 25.28 -73.31 6.19
N PHE A 686 24.98 -73.05 4.92
CA PHE A 686 24.63 -74.04 3.92
C PHE A 686 25.61 -74.02 2.77
N VAL A 687 25.95 -75.21 2.28
CA VAL A 687 26.56 -75.38 0.95
C VAL A 687 25.48 -75.91 0.02
N ILE A 688 25.33 -75.28 -1.13
CA ILE A 688 24.30 -75.58 -2.11
C ILE A 688 24.97 -75.91 -3.43
N LEU A 689 24.54 -77.01 -4.07
CA LEU A 689 24.86 -77.28 -5.46
C LEU A 689 23.74 -76.75 -6.34
N TYR A 690 24.13 -75.94 -7.30
CA TYR A 690 23.23 -75.28 -8.23
C TYR A 690 23.64 -75.63 -9.67
N ASP A 691 22.68 -76.09 -10.45
CA ASP A 691 22.85 -76.30 -11.88
C ASP A 691 22.67 -74.96 -12.60
N ALA A 692 23.78 -74.37 -13.04
CA ALA A 692 23.77 -73.11 -13.78
C ALA A 692 23.26 -73.27 -15.22
N THR A 693 23.17 -74.49 -15.73
CA THR A 693 22.63 -74.79 -17.07
C THR A 693 21.11 -74.69 -17.07
N THR A 694 20.48 -75.26 -16.03
CA THR A 694 19.02 -75.34 -15.91
C THR A 694 18.43 -74.32 -14.96
N HIS A 695 19.30 -73.54 -14.29
CA HIS A 695 18.96 -72.55 -13.26
C HIS A 695 18.23 -73.14 -12.05
N ARG A 696 18.57 -74.38 -11.66
CA ARG A 696 17.90 -75.10 -10.57
C ARG A 696 18.87 -75.49 -9.48
N GLU A 697 18.41 -75.39 -8.24
CA GLU A 697 19.09 -76.03 -7.12
C GLU A 697 19.00 -77.55 -7.25
N ILE A 698 20.14 -78.22 -7.06
CA ILE A 698 20.24 -79.68 -7.08
C ILE A 698 20.05 -80.23 -5.68
N ALA A 699 20.82 -79.70 -4.73
CA ALA A 699 20.81 -80.11 -3.35
C ALA A 699 21.43 -79.03 -2.46
N ARG A 700 21.05 -79.04 -1.18
CA ARG A 700 21.66 -78.23 -0.12
C ARG A 700 22.05 -79.10 1.05
N GLN A 701 23.09 -78.70 1.76
CA GLN A 701 23.54 -79.34 2.98
C GLN A 701 23.92 -78.26 3.99
N GLN A 702 23.37 -78.33 5.20
CA GLN A 702 23.84 -77.49 6.31
C GLN A 702 25.20 -78.01 6.79
N VAL A 703 26.14 -77.11 7.01
CA VAL A 703 27.52 -77.41 7.39
C VAL A 703 27.87 -76.68 8.69
N THR A 704 28.88 -77.21 9.40
CA THR A 704 29.53 -76.51 10.50
C THR A 704 30.76 -75.78 9.98
N ASN A 705 31.03 -74.59 10.51
CA ASN A 705 32.21 -73.82 10.15
C ASN A 705 33.49 -74.52 10.62
N ILE A 706 34.50 -74.54 9.73
CA ILE A 706 35.83 -75.12 9.96
C ILE A 706 36.84 -73.98 10.15
N ASP A 707 37.81 -74.17 11.05
CA ASP A 707 38.85 -73.17 11.34
C ASP A 707 39.74 -72.90 10.12
N ARG A 708 40.01 -71.61 9.87
CA ARG A 708 40.80 -71.09 8.75
C ARG A 708 41.73 -69.94 9.19
N PRO A 709 42.81 -70.24 9.91
CA PRO A 709 43.76 -69.23 10.40
C PRO A 709 44.48 -68.49 9.27
N ASP A 710 44.59 -69.09 8.10
CA ASP A 710 45.08 -68.48 6.86
C ASP A 710 44.12 -67.38 6.36
N VAL A 711 42.81 -67.66 6.33
CA VAL A 711 41.78 -66.69 5.92
C VAL A 711 41.68 -65.55 6.93
N GLN A 712 41.79 -65.82 8.24
CA GLN A 712 41.86 -64.77 9.27
C GLN A 712 43.04 -63.82 9.05
N ARG A 713 44.18 -64.32 8.57
CA ARG A 713 45.36 -63.50 8.32
C ARG A 713 45.20 -62.64 7.07
N ALA A 714 44.57 -63.17 6.03
CA ALA A 714 44.32 -62.46 4.78
C ALA A 714 43.19 -61.43 4.90
N TYR A 715 42.14 -61.75 5.66
CA TYR A 715 40.94 -60.93 5.83
C TYR A 715 40.64 -60.67 7.32
N PRO A 716 41.56 -60.02 8.06
CA PRO A 716 41.44 -59.88 9.51
C PRO A 716 40.23 -59.05 9.97
N SER A 717 39.64 -58.27 9.07
CA SER A 717 38.50 -57.40 9.34
C SER A 717 37.13 -58.07 9.15
N ILE A 718 37.05 -59.25 8.56
CA ILE A 718 35.77 -59.95 8.35
C ILE A 718 35.44 -60.82 9.55
N TYR A 719 34.23 -60.69 10.09
CA TYR A 719 33.83 -61.28 11.38
C TYR A 719 34.19 -62.77 11.55
N ASN A 720 33.79 -63.62 10.61
CA ASN A 720 33.99 -65.08 10.70
C ASN A 720 35.23 -65.56 9.94
N ALA A 721 36.18 -64.71 9.54
CA ALA A 721 37.30 -65.11 8.69
C ALA A 721 38.05 -66.34 9.22
N GLY A 722 38.34 -66.40 10.52
CA GLY A 722 38.98 -67.54 11.17
C GLY A 722 38.12 -68.79 11.33
N LYS A 723 36.81 -68.69 11.11
CA LYS A 723 35.83 -69.80 11.15
C LYS A 723 34.91 -69.73 9.92
N SER A 724 35.52 -69.69 8.75
CA SER A 724 34.84 -69.49 7.46
C SER A 724 34.83 -70.75 6.59
N GLY A 725 35.60 -71.78 6.96
CA GLY A 725 35.76 -72.98 6.16
C GLY A 725 34.49 -73.84 6.15
N PHE A 726 34.32 -74.60 5.07
CA PHE A 726 33.27 -75.61 4.97
C PHE A 726 33.77 -76.85 4.23
N LYS A 727 33.07 -77.97 4.46
CA LYS A 727 33.16 -79.18 3.65
C LYS A 727 31.78 -79.82 3.55
N ALA A 728 31.36 -80.14 2.34
CA ALA A 728 30.06 -80.77 2.07
C ALA A 728 30.22 -81.92 1.06
N SER A 729 29.26 -82.84 1.03
CA SER A 729 29.28 -83.95 0.09
C SER A 729 27.88 -84.29 -0.38
N PHE A 730 27.71 -84.35 -1.70
CA PHE A 730 26.42 -84.53 -2.35
C PHE A 730 26.49 -85.71 -3.31
N ARG A 731 25.39 -86.47 -3.40
CA ARG A 731 25.24 -87.48 -4.44
C ARG A 731 24.72 -86.82 -5.71
N LEU A 732 25.38 -87.09 -6.84
CA LEU A 732 25.01 -86.59 -8.16
C LEU A 732 24.41 -87.72 -9.00
N SER A 733 23.41 -87.37 -9.80
CA SER A 733 22.80 -88.27 -10.78
C SER A 733 23.47 -88.13 -12.15
N ASN A 734 23.52 -89.22 -12.92
CA ASN A 734 24.18 -89.27 -14.24
C ASN A 734 23.60 -88.27 -15.26
N ASN A 735 22.36 -87.83 -15.09
CA ASN A 735 21.72 -86.82 -15.95
C ASN A 735 22.32 -85.40 -15.80
N LEU A 736 23.23 -85.18 -14.86
CA LEU A 736 23.94 -83.90 -14.69
C LEU A 736 25.28 -83.86 -15.46
N ILE A 737 25.70 -84.96 -16.08
CA ILE A 737 26.92 -84.98 -16.91
C ILE A 737 26.74 -84.00 -18.07
N GLY A 738 27.73 -83.13 -18.27
CA GLY A 738 27.71 -82.05 -19.24
C GLY A 738 27.07 -80.75 -18.72
N HIS A 739 26.54 -80.72 -17.50
CA HIS A 739 25.99 -79.50 -16.91
C HIS A 739 27.08 -78.64 -16.25
N ASP A 740 26.83 -77.34 -16.15
CA ASP A 740 27.66 -76.39 -15.41
C ASP A 740 27.20 -76.32 -13.96
N ILE A 741 27.99 -76.89 -13.06
CA ILE A 741 27.67 -76.98 -11.63
C ILE A 741 28.34 -75.83 -10.88
N ARG A 742 27.56 -75.07 -10.13
CA ARG A 742 28.04 -74.02 -9.22
C ARG A 742 27.87 -74.48 -7.78
N VAL A 743 28.88 -74.17 -6.97
CA VAL A 743 28.77 -74.23 -5.52
C VAL A 743 28.33 -72.85 -5.04
N ILE A 744 27.41 -72.81 -4.10
CA ILE A 744 27.03 -71.61 -3.37
C ILE A 744 27.30 -71.88 -1.90
N SER A 745 28.07 -71.01 -1.27
CA SER A 745 28.17 -70.94 0.18
C SER A 745 27.15 -69.90 0.66
N ARG A 746 26.33 -70.24 1.65
CA ARG A 746 25.24 -69.38 2.13
C ARG A 746 25.22 -69.32 3.64
N TYR A 747 25.25 -68.12 4.19
CA TYR A 747 24.83 -67.87 5.56
C TYR A 747 23.36 -67.43 5.57
N SER A 748 22.54 -67.96 6.48
CA SER A 748 21.12 -67.65 6.63
C SER A 748 20.71 -67.51 8.09
N ASP A 749 19.81 -66.58 8.37
CA ASP A 749 19.17 -66.44 9.70
C ASP A 749 18.15 -67.54 9.99
N ALA A 750 17.51 -68.09 8.95
CA ALA A 750 16.55 -69.18 9.06
C ALA A 750 17.22 -70.57 9.01
N ALA A 751 16.70 -71.50 9.81
CA ALA A 751 17.10 -72.91 9.84
C ALA A 751 16.83 -73.66 8.52
N SER A 752 15.98 -73.14 7.64
CA SER A 752 15.74 -73.69 6.30
C SER A 752 16.81 -73.29 5.28
N GLY A 753 17.59 -72.24 5.55
CA GLY A 753 18.47 -71.60 4.57
C GLY A 753 17.78 -70.61 3.62
N GLU A 754 16.47 -70.37 3.80
CA GLU A 754 15.64 -69.51 2.93
C GLU A 754 15.16 -68.21 3.60
N GLY A 755 15.81 -67.79 4.69
CA GLY A 755 15.54 -66.50 5.33
C GLY A 755 16.37 -65.35 4.72
N ASN A 756 16.67 -64.33 5.53
CA ASN A 756 17.67 -63.34 5.13
C ASN A 756 19.03 -64.03 5.03
N ARG A 757 19.69 -63.87 3.89
CA ARG A 757 20.85 -64.68 3.55
C ARG A 757 21.93 -63.91 2.82
N THR A 758 23.15 -64.38 2.98
CA THR A 758 24.35 -63.87 2.31
C THR A 758 25.01 -65.00 1.55
N ASP A 759 24.91 -64.93 0.23
CA ASP A 759 25.42 -65.96 -0.68
C ASP A 759 26.78 -65.55 -1.23
N PHE A 760 27.69 -66.51 -1.31
CA PHE A 760 28.88 -66.42 -2.13
C PHE A 760 28.81 -67.47 -3.22
N TRP A 761 28.77 -66.99 -4.47
CA TRP A 761 28.66 -67.83 -5.66
C TRP A 761 30.05 -68.11 -6.21
N PHE A 762 30.47 -69.37 -6.18
CA PHE A 762 31.73 -69.76 -6.79
C PHE A 762 31.57 -69.92 -8.31
N ASN A 763 32.70 -69.90 -9.03
CA ASN A 763 32.73 -70.12 -10.47
C ASN A 763 32.11 -71.50 -10.82
N ALA A 764 31.45 -71.56 -11.97
CA ALA A 764 30.87 -72.80 -12.47
C ALA A 764 31.97 -73.78 -12.91
N ILE A 765 31.73 -75.06 -12.68
CA ILE A 765 32.60 -76.15 -13.07
C ILE A 765 31.79 -77.09 -13.98
N LYS A 766 32.29 -77.32 -15.20
CA LYS A 766 31.66 -78.24 -16.14
C LYS A 766 31.81 -79.67 -15.64
N LEU A 767 30.69 -80.36 -15.38
CA LEU A 767 30.73 -81.73 -14.90
C LEU A 767 30.96 -82.70 -16.06
N GLN A 768 32.19 -83.16 -16.26
CA GLN A 768 32.53 -83.94 -17.45
C GLN A 768 32.27 -85.44 -17.32
N ARG A 769 32.53 -86.04 -16.14
CA ARG A 769 32.37 -87.48 -15.87
C ARG A 769 32.11 -87.72 -14.38
N LEU A 770 31.41 -88.81 -14.06
CA LEU A 770 31.18 -89.33 -12.70
C LEU A 770 31.88 -90.69 -12.59
N TYR A 771 33.20 -90.72 -12.35
CA TYR A 771 33.91 -91.98 -12.06
C TYR A 771 33.89 -92.25 -10.58
#